data_AF-A0A7S2LKA8-F1
#
_entry.id   AF-A0A7S2LKA8-F1
#
_cell.length_a   1.000
_cell.length_b   1.000
_cell.length_c   1.000
_cell.angle_alpha   90.00
_cell.angle_beta   90.00
_cell.angle_gamma   90.00
#
_symmetry.space_group_name_H-M   'P 1'
#
loop_
_entity.id
_entity.type
_entity.pdbx_description
1 polymer ?
#
loop_
_entity_poly.entity_id
_entity_poly.type
_entity_poly.pdbx_seq_one_letter_code
_entity_poly.pdbx_strand_id
1 'polypeptide(L)'
;MSARQALQAIALALTLARFGADLLKGISYGPVPCLVEGQICIHQDDFMAPAAKQFWGSHFRGDLDVMRHLGANHVRLYGNNPVNQHRTFLDQVNVLGMQAIIGMSDYPYTQSETNCMTTSAFDCYAQIKEAYLLNLKNGFLQEDANEYHQGLAQVIVINEPDLKLPGIAQPQSFVKGIISAVDGMLDAEKEMGVHGKMVNFTVTFSFGICSACTAGGNDKPGLGQMEELRAGFQNPSSYGYVAKNDLATFYKERFINSFNTANPAADIEPLFLIDYVEAFPKVPVVIQEYHCPHLPDGKTQEEDLKEILDIARQYPLLLGISFFEYQVRYDKGGSETEFGMFGLRKNFSFGTFSYFGDEVTAYCLKPQIGKESGTPVPTALARAFGGPGVDYSRLCIPDPSKAQLNEDGLLQIRKTYPGDGKEMGIFLGRIVRHLGGQVPQSADSSLESFSAPYASSSSAKTFSDAVAALSEHPTWARWDPQVACYGDREALASDVGNGIGMACNGMKTFNCTTDLPKMCNGDVWKQADYVFSMAYNENPTDPMVNCNFNGAAVFADSQIYGTFNSGCVVSKNPAFSALTEAGYKEAVLNGGSPEGDSLYYRRVAIELLGADVSDLSGLRAFSEKPPPKSLAALRTALSAEDFVCGLPGHARCPWTTTTPAPTTTTTLGPLTTTRAPPTIPPMGPGSFEEGGGGSSLMTIVGLIAVVAVLAGIGVGVAGMMNQKAKRIKSEKSQGRKARPVSNDSDSESESPLVKPGRAAPQPRPPPQMPFGQAQPGYVQFGGGPVVSAGPGFGGGRAGPAF
;
A
#
# COMPACT_ATOMS: atom_id res chain seq x y z
N MET A 1 -32.97 -33.10 0.22
CA MET A 1 -31.85 -32.40 -0.44
C MET A 1 -31.58 -33.13 -1.74
N SER A 2 -31.65 -32.46 -2.89
CA SER A 2 -31.39 -33.12 -4.19
C SER A 2 -29.89 -33.39 -4.35
N ALA A 3 -29.50 -34.34 -5.21
CA ALA A 3 -28.09 -34.61 -5.52
C ALA A 3 -27.35 -33.34 -6.01
N ARG A 4 -28.05 -32.44 -6.69
CA ARG A 4 -27.54 -31.13 -7.14
C ARG A 4 -27.22 -30.19 -5.97
N GLN A 5 -28.09 -30.15 -4.95
CA GLN A 5 -27.86 -29.36 -3.72
C GLN A 5 -26.69 -29.90 -2.90
N ALA A 6 -26.53 -31.24 -2.83
CA ALA A 6 -25.40 -31.86 -2.14
C ALA A 6 -24.05 -31.58 -2.84
N LEU A 7 -24.01 -31.63 -4.17
CA LEU A 7 -22.83 -31.26 -4.97
C LEU A 7 -22.47 -29.78 -4.83
N GLN A 8 -23.46 -28.89 -4.81
CA GLN A 8 -23.23 -27.45 -4.56
C GLN A 8 -22.69 -27.19 -3.16
N ALA A 9 -23.18 -27.89 -2.14
CA ALA A 9 -22.69 -27.75 -0.77
C ALA A 9 -21.23 -28.25 -0.61
N ILE A 10 -20.86 -29.36 -1.27
CA ILE A 10 -19.49 -29.88 -1.25
C ILE A 10 -18.54 -28.96 -2.03
N ALA A 11 -18.97 -28.46 -3.19
CA ALA A 11 -18.18 -27.48 -3.96
C ALA A 11 -17.97 -26.20 -3.15
N LEU A 12 -19.01 -25.67 -2.52
CA LEU A 12 -18.94 -24.52 -1.62
C LEU A 12 -17.96 -24.75 -0.46
N ALA A 13 -18.03 -25.89 0.21
CA ALA A 13 -17.13 -26.22 1.32
C ALA A 13 -15.66 -26.31 0.89
N LEU A 14 -15.39 -26.89 -0.29
CA LEU A 14 -14.04 -26.98 -0.87
C LEU A 14 -13.52 -25.62 -1.33
N THR A 15 -14.37 -24.74 -1.86
CA THR A 15 -14.00 -23.38 -2.25
C THR A 15 -13.74 -22.49 -1.04
N LEU A 16 -14.60 -22.55 -0.01
CA LEU A 16 -14.41 -21.81 1.25
C LEU A 16 -13.13 -22.24 1.99
N ALA A 17 -12.80 -23.54 1.96
CA ALA A 17 -11.55 -24.04 2.52
C ALA A 17 -10.31 -23.57 1.74
N ARG A 18 -10.45 -23.21 0.46
CA ARG A 18 -9.34 -22.79 -0.42
C ARG A 18 -9.05 -21.30 -0.41
N PHE A 19 -10.06 -20.45 -0.23
CA PHE A 19 -9.93 -18.99 -0.39
C PHE A 19 -10.03 -18.20 0.92
N GLY A 20 -10.15 -18.87 2.06
CA GLY A 20 -10.54 -18.21 3.30
C GLY A 20 -12.05 -17.90 3.30
N ALA A 21 -12.67 -17.84 4.46
CA ALA A 21 -14.12 -17.68 4.58
C ALA A 21 -14.63 -16.28 4.13
N ASP A 22 -13.72 -15.33 3.87
CA ASP A 22 -14.07 -13.93 3.67
C ASP A 22 -14.07 -13.56 2.18
N LEU A 23 -15.13 -12.84 1.76
CA LEU A 23 -15.22 -12.25 0.43
C LEU A 23 -14.06 -11.27 0.18
N LEU A 24 -13.60 -11.24 -1.06
CA LEU A 24 -12.68 -10.21 -1.54
C LEU A 24 -13.39 -8.85 -1.57
N LYS A 25 -12.87 -7.92 -0.78
CA LYS A 25 -13.30 -6.53 -0.66
C LYS A 25 -12.11 -5.64 -0.95
N GLY A 26 -11.86 -5.43 -2.24
CA GLY A 26 -10.76 -4.64 -2.77
C GLY A 26 -11.12 -3.18 -2.95
N ILE A 27 -10.08 -2.33 -3.02
CA ILE A 27 -10.18 -0.97 -3.53
C ILE A 27 -9.09 -0.77 -4.58
N SER A 28 -9.48 -0.31 -5.76
CA SER A 28 -8.57 0.04 -6.84
C SER A 28 -7.89 1.38 -6.56
N TYR A 29 -6.56 1.42 -6.63
CA TYR A 29 -5.74 2.49 -6.10
C TYR A 29 -4.78 3.07 -7.15
N GLY A 30 -4.98 4.34 -7.46
CA GLY A 30 -4.15 5.17 -8.34
C GLY A 30 -4.13 6.63 -7.85
N PRO A 31 -3.36 6.95 -6.80
CA PRO A 31 -3.40 8.24 -6.08
C PRO A 31 -2.74 9.42 -6.82
N VAL A 32 -3.11 9.67 -8.08
CA VAL A 32 -2.45 10.70 -8.91
C VAL A 32 -2.62 12.11 -8.31
N PRO A 33 -1.57 12.83 -7.89
CA PRO A 33 -1.68 14.07 -7.12
C PRO A 33 -2.01 15.32 -7.97
N CYS A 34 -2.74 15.16 -9.08
CA CYS A 34 -3.09 16.27 -9.97
C CYS A 34 -4.37 16.96 -9.49
N LEU A 35 -4.43 18.29 -9.60
CA LEU A 35 -5.58 19.12 -9.21
C LEU A 35 -6.32 19.75 -10.40
N VAL A 36 -5.79 19.56 -11.60
CA VAL A 36 -6.26 20.20 -12.83
C VAL A 36 -6.67 19.11 -13.79
N GLU A 37 -7.87 19.28 -14.34
CA GLU A 37 -8.44 18.34 -15.27
C GLU A 37 -7.60 18.24 -16.56
N GLY A 38 -7.27 17.02 -16.98
CA GLY A 38 -6.48 16.75 -18.20
C GLY A 38 -4.99 17.05 -18.08
N GLN A 39 -4.50 17.45 -16.90
CA GLN A 39 -3.07 17.71 -16.69
C GLN A 39 -2.36 16.45 -16.19
N ILE A 40 -1.40 15.96 -16.97
CA ILE A 40 -0.41 14.97 -16.50
C ILE A 40 0.61 15.71 -15.65
N CYS A 41 0.66 15.40 -14.35
CA CYS A 41 1.58 16.03 -13.38
C CYS A 41 2.66 15.08 -12.85
N ILE A 42 2.68 13.82 -13.30
CA ILE A 42 3.67 12.81 -12.97
C ILE A 42 4.01 12.02 -14.24
N HIS A 43 5.25 11.54 -14.38
CA HIS A 43 5.65 10.74 -15.53
C HIS A 43 5.66 9.22 -15.28
N GLN A 44 5.43 8.78 -14.04
CA GLN A 44 5.45 7.38 -13.63
C GLN A 44 4.24 7.06 -12.75
N ASP A 45 3.70 5.84 -12.84
CA ASP A 45 2.47 5.40 -12.14
C ASP A 45 2.73 4.26 -11.12
N ASP A 46 3.99 4.04 -10.75
CA ASP A 46 4.39 3.08 -9.73
C ASP A 46 4.14 3.66 -8.33
N PHE A 47 2.93 3.46 -7.83
CA PHE A 47 2.52 3.90 -6.50
C PHE A 47 2.86 2.89 -5.38
N MET A 48 3.48 1.76 -5.73
CA MET A 48 4.01 0.80 -4.76
C MET A 48 5.41 1.19 -4.27
N ALA A 49 6.15 1.91 -5.10
CA ALA A 49 7.51 2.31 -4.77
C ALA A 49 7.59 3.16 -3.48
N PRO A 50 8.71 3.11 -2.75
CA PRO A 50 8.98 3.96 -1.59
C PRO A 50 8.79 5.46 -1.86
N ALA A 51 9.00 5.92 -3.10
CA ALA A 51 8.76 7.30 -3.50
C ALA A 51 7.29 7.73 -3.27
N ALA A 52 6.33 6.81 -3.38
CA ALA A 52 4.91 7.06 -3.14
C ALA A 52 4.48 6.87 -1.67
N LYS A 53 5.41 6.55 -0.75
CA LYS A 53 5.09 6.24 0.66
C LYS A 53 4.37 7.37 1.40
N GLN A 54 4.55 8.59 0.95
CA GLN A 54 3.82 9.77 1.43
C GLN A 54 2.29 9.67 1.21
N PHE A 55 1.84 8.86 0.26
CA PHE A 55 0.41 8.60 0.06
C PHE A 55 -0.06 7.42 0.91
N TRP A 56 0.57 6.26 0.77
CA TRP A 56 0.07 5.01 1.35
C TRP A 56 0.59 4.70 2.77
N GLY A 57 1.74 5.25 3.15
CA GLY A 57 2.41 4.98 4.41
C GLY A 57 1.72 5.60 5.61
N SER A 58 1.97 5.05 6.79
CA SER A 58 1.25 5.41 8.01
C SER A 58 1.49 6.87 8.46
N HIS A 59 2.64 7.47 8.10
CA HIS A 59 3.07 8.79 8.58
C HIS A 59 2.56 10.01 7.81
N PHE A 60 1.87 9.85 6.68
CA PHE A 60 1.41 10.99 5.88
C PHE A 60 -0.08 10.84 5.57
N ARG A 61 -0.47 10.75 4.30
CA ARG A 61 -1.90 10.68 3.95
C ARG A 61 -2.56 9.40 4.50
N GLY A 62 -1.82 8.29 4.54
CA GLY A 62 -2.24 7.07 5.22
C GLY A 62 -3.31 6.27 4.48
N ASP A 63 -3.26 6.28 3.15
CA ASP A 63 -4.36 5.77 2.33
C ASP A 63 -4.71 4.31 2.61
N LEU A 64 -3.72 3.46 2.90
CA LEU A 64 -3.97 2.05 3.23
C LEU A 64 -4.73 1.87 4.54
N ASP A 65 -4.45 2.70 5.56
CA ASP A 65 -5.21 2.65 6.81
C ASP A 65 -6.62 3.20 6.60
N VAL A 66 -6.82 4.20 5.74
CA VAL A 66 -8.16 4.64 5.31
C VAL A 66 -8.92 3.47 4.67
N MET A 67 -8.31 2.74 3.72
CA MET A 67 -8.94 1.57 3.09
C MET A 67 -9.32 0.48 4.10
N ARG A 68 -8.43 0.17 5.05
CA ARG A 68 -8.70 -0.78 6.14
C ARG A 68 -9.91 -0.34 6.98
N HIS A 69 -10.00 0.96 7.32
CA HIS A 69 -11.15 1.53 8.05
C HIS A 69 -12.45 1.54 7.23
N LEU A 70 -12.36 1.55 5.90
CA LEU A 70 -13.50 1.30 5.01
C LEU A 70 -13.89 -0.19 4.95
N GLY A 71 -13.14 -1.09 5.61
CA GLY A 71 -13.44 -2.53 5.65
C GLY A 71 -12.87 -3.32 4.47
N ALA A 72 -11.96 -2.70 3.69
CA ALA A 72 -11.24 -3.41 2.64
C ALA A 72 -10.28 -4.44 3.26
N ASN A 73 -10.14 -5.58 2.58
CA ASN A 73 -9.12 -6.59 2.88
C ASN A 73 -8.13 -6.74 1.71
N HIS A 74 -8.36 -6.05 0.59
CA HIS A 74 -7.45 -6.01 -0.56
C HIS A 74 -7.24 -4.59 -1.08
N VAL A 75 -6.08 -4.36 -1.71
CA VAL A 75 -5.79 -3.16 -2.52
C VAL A 75 -5.33 -3.60 -3.90
N ARG A 76 -5.87 -2.98 -4.95
CA ARG A 76 -5.50 -3.25 -6.34
C ARG A 76 -4.67 -2.11 -6.93
N LEU A 77 -3.55 -2.42 -7.58
CA LEU A 77 -2.68 -1.46 -8.26
C LEU A 77 -2.49 -1.83 -9.73
N TYR A 78 -2.14 -0.84 -10.56
CA TYR A 78 -2.12 -0.94 -12.02
C TYR A 78 -0.73 -1.06 -12.61
N GLY A 79 0.13 -0.09 -12.30
CA GLY A 79 1.48 0.02 -12.82
C GLY A 79 2.51 -0.36 -11.77
N ASN A 80 3.54 -1.07 -12.20
CA ASN A 80 4.77 -1.26 -11.46
C ASN A 80 5.97 -0.99 -12.38
N ASN A 81 6.95 -0.26 -11.90
CA ASN A 81 8.24 -0.21 -12.57
C ASN A 81 9.12 -1.26 -11.92
N PRO A 82 9.50 -2.32 -12.64
CA PRO A 82 10.10 -3.49 -12.04
C PRO A 82 11.51 -3.27 -11.49
N VAL A 83 12.14 -2.12 -11.79
CA VAL A 83 13.44 -1.73 -11.21
C VAL A 83 13.32 -1.16 -9.80
N ASN A 84 12.12 -0.72 -9.42
CA ASN A 84 11.87 -0.16 -8.10
C ASN A 84 11.63 -1.27 -7.08
N GLN A 85 11.97 -0.97 -5.82
CA GLN A 85 11.60 -1.81 -4.69
C GLN A 85 10.10 -1.67 -4.39
N HIS A 86 9.42 -2.78 -4.12
CA HIS A 86 7.98 -2.81 -3.75
C HIS A 86 7.72 -3.42 -2.38
N ARG A 87 8.75 -3.97 -1.73
CA ARG A 87 8.61 -4.72 -0.48
C ARG A 87 7.98 -3.90 0.65
N THR A 88 8.42 -2.66 0.85
CA THR A 88 7.90 -1.82 1.94
C THR A 88 6.40 -1.54 1.82
N PHE A 89 5.86 -1.48 0.60
CA PHE A 89 4.42 -1.36 0.38
C PHE A 89 3.71 -2.66 0.78
N LEU A 90 4.26 -3.80 0.37
CA LEU A 90 3.70 -5.11 0.68
C LEU A 90 3.80 -5.46 2.17
N ASP A 91 4.86 -5.03 2.85
CA ASP A 91 4.99 -5.09 4.31
C ASP A 91 3.86 -4.30 4.97
N GLN A 92 3.63 -3.05 4.54
CA GLN A 92 2.58 -2.20 5.09
C GLN A 92 1.18 -2.80 4.88
N VAL A 93 0.91 -3.34 3.69
CA VAL A 93 -0.34 -4.04 3.37
C VAL A 93 -0.52 -5.25 4.29
N ASN A 94 0.52 -6.05 4.50
CA ASN A 94 0.49 -7.23 5.36
C ASN A 94 0.29 -6.88 6.84
N VAL A 95 0.98 -5.84 7.35
CA VAL A 95 0.83 -5.32 8.72
C VAL A 95 -0.61 -4.89 8.99
N LEU A 96 -1.29 -4.33 7.99
CA LEU A 96 -2.69 -3.93 8.08
C LEU A 96 -3.67 -5.10 7.93
N GLY A 97 -3.18 -6.33 7.77
CA GLY A 97 -4.00 -7.52 7.56
C GLY A 97 -4.72 -7.53 6.21
N MET A 98 -4.20 -6.79 5.23
CA MET A 98 -4.72 -6.74 3.86
C MET A 98 -3.79 -7.50 2.91
N GLN A 99 -4.22 -7.68 1.66
CA GLN A 99 -3.39 -8.21 0.58
C GLN A 99 -3.43 -7.33 -0.67
N ALA A 100 -2.40 -7.42 -1.50
CA ALA A 100 -2.27 -6.67 -2.73
C ALA A 100 -2.60 -7.53 -3.95
N ILE A 101 -3.32 -6.92 -4.90
CA ILE A 101 -3.56 -7.41 -6.25
C ILE A 101 -2.77 -6.47 -7.17
N ILE A 102 -1.70 -6.94 -7.78
CA ILE A 102 -0.78 -6.07 -8.52
C ILE A 102 -0.88 -6.32 -10.02
N GLY A 103 -1.12 -5.27 -10.79
CA GLY A 103 -0.96 -5.28 -12.25
C GLY A 103 0.49 -5.19 -12.68
N MET A 104 0.83 -5.99 -13.70
CA MET A 104 1.99 -5.71 -14.52
C MET A 104 1.76 -4.41 -15.29
N SER A 105 2.78 -3.57 -15.36
CA SER A 105 2.74 -2.34 -16.16
C SER A 105 2.38 -2.63 -17.63
N ASP A 106 1.64 -1.70 -18.24
CA ASP A 106 1.39 -1.68 -19.68
C ASP A 106 2.67 -1.40 -20.49
N TYR A 107 3.74 -0.91 -19.86
CA TYR A 107 4.98 -0.51 -20.51
C TYR A 107 5.58 -1.60 -21.43
N PRO A 108 5.87 -2.83 -20.97
CA PRO A 108 6.37 -3.90 -21.82
C PRO A 108 5.37 -4.37 -22.89
N TYR A 109 4.08 -4.06 -22.74
CA TYR A 109 3.05 -4.45 -23.71
C TYR A 109 2.92 -3.45 -24.84
N THR A 110 2.80 -2.16 -24.53
CA THR A 110 2.35 -1.14 -25.51
C THR A 110 3.18 0.14 -25.55
N GLN A 111 4.03 0.41 -24.56
CA GLN A 111 4.64 1.74 -24.41
C GLN A 111 6.16 1.76 -24.65
N SER A 112 6.86 0.65 -24.42
CA SER A 112 8.31 0.57 -24.69
C SER A 112 8.60 0.54 -26.19
N GLU A 113 9.80 0.93 -26.62
CA GLU A 113 10.18 0.88 -28.04
C GLU A 113 10.23 -0.57 -28.58
N THR A 114 10.54 -1.53 -27.70
CA THR A 114 10.62 -2.97 -27.99
C THR A 114 9.48 -3.74 -27.33
N ASN A 115 8.28 -3.15 -27.31
CA ASN A 115 7.12 -3.71 -26.64
C ASN A 115 6.54 -4.93 -27.36
N CYS A 116 5.67 -5.67 -26.69
CA CYS A 116 5.03 -6.86 -27.23
C CYS A 116 4.32 -6.63 -28.58
N MET A 117 3.64 -5.49 -28.77
CA MET A 117 2.94 -5.18 -30.03
C MET A 117 3.89 -5.00 -31.23
N THR A 118 5.16 -4.67 -30.99
CA THR A 118 6.17 -4.55 -32.06
C THR A 118 6.80 -5.88 -32.47
N THR A 119 6.58 -6.93 -31.68
CA THR A 119 7.08 -8.28 -32.01
C THR A 119 6.30 -8.89 -33.18
N SER A 120 6.86 -9.91 -33.81
CA SER A 120 6.15 -10.66 -34.85
C SER A 120 4.94 -11.39 -34.23
N ALA A 121 3.76 -10.80 -34.39
CA ALA A 121 2.46 -11.35 -33.99
C ALA A 121 2.22 -11.46 -32.48
N PHE A 122 2.50 -10.41 -31.70
CA PHE A 122 2.10 -10.30 -30.29
C PHE A 122 2.64 -11.43 -29.39
N ASP A 123 3.91 -11.81 -29.57
CA ASP A 123 4.60 -12.71 -28.64
C ASP A 123 5.24 -11.88 -27.52
N CYS A 124 4.62 -11.90 -26.34
CA CYS A 124 5.03 -11.08 -25.20
C CYS A 124 6.06 -11.79 -24.28
N TYR A 125 6.51 -13.00 -24.62
CA TYR A 125 7.28 -13.85 -23.69
C TYR A 125 8.52 -13.15 -23.14
N ALA A 126 9.35 -12.57 -23.99
CA ALA A 126 10.66 -12.07 -23.58
C ALA A 126 10.55 -10.82 -22.70
N GLN A 127 9.76 -9.84 -23.14
CA GLN A 127 9.55 -8.57 -22.44
C GLN A 127 8.92 -8.79 -21.06
N ILE A 128 7.93 -9.68 -20.97
CA ILE A 128 7.23 -9.95 -19.71
C ILE A 128 8.07 -10.82 -18.79
N LYS A 129 8.80 -11.83 -19.31
CA LYS A 129 9.76 -12.58 -18.49
C LYS A 129 10.75 -11.65 -17.80
N GLU A 130 11.36 -10.73 -18.55
CA GLU A 130 12.36 -9.80 -18.01
C GLU A 130 11.76 -8.87 -16.95
N ALA A 131 10.63 -8.22 -17.25
CA ALA A 131 9.96 -7.33 -16.31
C ALA A 131 9.50 -8.07 -15.04
N TYR A 132 8.94 -9.27 -15.18
CA TYR A 132 8.47 -10.04 -14.02
C TYR A 132 9.63 -10.58 -13.17
N LEU A 133 10.72 -11.03 -13.80
CA LEU A 133 11.93 -11.45 -13.10
C LEU A 133 12.49 -10.32 -12.22
N LEU A 134 12.45 -9.07 -12.70
CA LEU A 134 12.85 -7.91 -11.94
C LEU A 134 11.87 -7.60 -10.79
N ASN A 135 10.55 -7.70 -11.00
CA ASN A 135 9.57 -7.60 -9.90
C ASN A 135 9.80 -8.65 -8.80
N LEU A 136 10.08 -9.90 -9.18
CA LEU A 136 10.44 -10.98 -8.23
C LEU A 136 11.66 -10.58 -7.38
N LYS A 137 12.71 -10.05 -8.02
CA LYS A 137 13.93 -9.58 -7.33
C LYS A 137 13.69 -8.35 -6.46
N ASN A 138 12.79 -7.46 -6.86
CA ASN A 138 12.61 -6.15 -6.24
C ASN A 138 11.33 -6.05 -5.40
N GLY A 139 10.97 -7.14 -4.70
CA GLY A 139 10.05 -7.08 -3.57
C GLY A 139 8.82 -7.98 -3.65
N PHE A 140 8.57 -8.67 -4.77
CA PHE A 140 7.48 -9.65 -4.83
C PHE A 140 7.80 -10.93 -4.04
N LEU A 141 9.08 -11.19 -3.77
CA LEU A 141 9.53 -12.29 -2.92
C LEU A 141 9.91 -11.80 -1.52
N GLN A 142 9.76 -12.67 -0.53
CA GLN A 142 10.36 -12.52 0.79
C GLN A 142 11.88 -12.58 0.69
N GLU A 143 12.57 -11.85 1.58
CA GLU A 143 14.03 -11.88 1.65
C GLU A 143 14.53 -13.29 1.92
N ASP A 144 15.51 -13.72 1.15
CA ASP A 144 16.28 -14.97 1.33
C ASP A 144 15.46 -16.27 1.37
N ALA A 145 14.16 -16.21 1.05
CA ALA A 145 13.29 -17.38 1.06
C ALA A 145 12.88 -17.84 -0.35
N ASN A 146 12.99 -16.99 -1.38
CA ASN A 146 12.40 -17.26 -2.70
C ASN A 146 10.92 -17.70 -2.62
N GLU A 147 10.21 -17.25 -1.60
CA GLU A 147 8.76 -17.42 -1.46
C GLU A 147 8.08 -16.09 -1.74
N TYR A 148 6.86 -16.10 -2.26
CA TYR A 148 6.11 -14.87 -2.46
C TYR A 148 5.91 -14.10 -1.15
N HIS A 149 5.96 -12.77 -1.25
CA HIS A 149 5.65 -11.89 -0.14
C HIS A 149 4.22 -12.13 0.35
N GLN A 150 4.02 -12.24 1.66
CA GLN A 150 2.71 -12.60 2.25
C GLN A 150 1.61 -11.56 1.95
N GLY A 151 2.01 -10.30 1.82
CA GLY A 151 1.15 -9.20 1.37
C GLY A 151 0.72 -9.28 -0.10
N LEU A 152 1.23 -10.20 -0.92
CA LEU A 152 0.85 -10.36 -2.33
C LEU A 152 -0.14 -11.53 -2.49
N ALA A 153 -1.36 -11.24 -2.97
CA ALA A 153 -2.37 -12.27 -3.22
C ALA A 153 -2.41 -12.72 -4.68
N GLN A 154 -2.31 -11.75 -5.60
CA GLN A 154 -2.59 -11.96 -7.02
C GLN A 154 -1.76 -11.04 -7.90
N VAL A 155 -1.41 -11.55 -9.09
CA VAL A 155 -0.82 -10.76 -10.17
C VAL A 155 -1.78 -10.68 -11.35
N ILE A 156 -2.11 -9.46 -11.78
CA ILE A 156 -2.84 -9.20 -13.02
C ILE A 156 -1.81 -9.13 -14.15
N VAL A 157 -1.84 -10.12 -15.03
CA VAL A 157 -0.93 -10.24 -16.17
C VAL A 157 -1.05 -9.03 -17.08
N ILE A 158 -2.28 -8.61 -17.35
CA ILE A 158 -2.60 -7.40 -18.12
C ILE A 158 -4.05 -6.96 -17.82
N ASN A 159 -4.27 -5.65 -17.79
CA ASN A 159 -5.60 -5.06 -17.67
C ASN A 159 -6.17 -4.68 -19.03
N GLU A 160 -7.40 -5.10 -19.30
CA GLU A 160 -8.19 -4.88 -20.52
C GLU A 160 -7.40 -5.14 -21.81
N PRO A 161 -6.81 -6.35 -21.96
CA PRO A 161 -6.08 -6.70 -23.18
C PRO A 161 -6.99 -6.65 -24.42
N ASP A 162 -8.29 -6.88 -24.26
CA ASP A 162 -9.28 -6.73 -25.31
C ASP A 162 -9.51 -5.28 -25.75
N LEU A 163 -8.95 -4.29 -25.05
CA LEU A 163 -8.91 -2.90 -25.50
C LEU A 163 -7.52 -2.46 -25.94
N LYS A 164 -6.46 -3.15 -25.50
CA LYS A 164 -5.05 -2.73 -25.67
C LYS A 164 -4.25 -3.56 -26.68
N LEU A 165 -4.48 -4.87 -26.73
CA LEU A 165 -3.80 -5.80 -27.61
C LEU A 165 -4.75 -6.17 -28.75
N PRO A 166 -4.36 -5.90 -29.99
CA PRO A 166 -4.97 -4.97 -30.96
C PRO A 166 -6.51 -4.79 -30.97
N GLY A 167 -7.19 -4.98 -29.83
CA GLY A 167 -8.61 -4.81 -29.62
C GLY A 167 -9.41 -6.12 -29.69
N ILE A 168 -10.65 -6.04 -29.21
CA ILE A 168 -11.59 -7.15 -29.04
C ILE A 168 -11.96 -7.82 -30.37
N ALA A 169 -11.75 -7.14 -31.49
CA ALA A 169 -11.96 -7.67 -32.84
C ALA A 169 -10.88 -8.68 -33.28
N GLN A 170 -9.78 -8.82 -32.52
CA GLN A 170 -8.65 -9.69 -32.85
C GLN A 170 -8.30 -10.64 -31.69
N PRO A 171 -9.22 -11.55 -31.31
CA PRO A 171 -9.03 -12.45 -30.17
C PRO A 171 -7.76 -13.30 -30.25
N GLN A 172 -7.40 -13.76 -31.44
CA GLN A 172 -6.19 -14.56 -31.61
C GLN A 172 -4.93 -13.82 -31.15
N SER A 173 -4.85 -12.52 -31.44
CA SER A 173 -3.70 -11.67 -31.12
C SER A 173 -3.58 -11.41 -29.63
N PHE A 174 -4.67 -11.00 -28.96
CA PHE A 174 -4.59 -10.76 -27.51
C PHE A 174 -4.40 -12.05 -26.73
N VAL A 175 -5.03 -13.17 -27.15
CA VAL A 175 -4.83 -14.46 -26.49
C VAL A 175 -3.39 -14.91 -26.63
N LYS A 176 -2.79 -14.81 -27.82
CA LYS A 176 -1.36 -15.10 -28.00
C LYS A 176 -0.48 -14.23 -27.11
N GLY A 177 -0.75 -12.93 -27.02
CA GLY A 177 -0.03 -12.02 -26.13
C GLY A 177 -0.11 -12.43 -24.67
N ILE A 178 -1.29 -12.80 -24.19
CA ILE A 178 -1.50 -13.23 -22.81
C ILE A 178 -0.80 -14.56 -22.50
N ILE A 179 -1.01 -15.60 -23.30
CA ILE A 179 -0.46 -16.93 -22.99
C ILE A 179 1.07 -16.94 -23.08
N SER A 180 1.65 -16.17 -24.01
CA SER A 180 3.10 -15.99 -24.10
C SER A 180 3.68 -15.19 -22.94
N ALA A 181 2.98 -14.15 -22.48
CA ALA A 181 3.34 -13.39 -21.28
C ALA A 181 3.39 -14.30 -20.04
N VAL A 182 2.34 -15.10 -19.82
CA VAL A 182 2.28 -16.05 -18.69
C VAL A 182 3.39 -17.08 -18.77
N ASP A 183 3.65 -17.64 -19.95
CA ASP A 183 4.74 -18.60 -20.15
C ASP A 183 6.11 -17.98 -19.77
N GLY A 184 6.31 -16.70 -20.08
CA GLY A 184 7.47 -15.92 -19.65
C GLY A 184 7.55 -15.73 -18.14
N MET A 185 6.43 -15.41 -17.49
CA MET A 185 6.36 -15.25 -16.03
C MET A 185 6.67 -16.56 -15.29
N LEU A 186 6.20 -17.70 -15.79
CA LEU A 186 6.50 -19.02 -15.22
C LEU A 186 7.98 -19.38 -15.33
N ASP A 187 8.63 -19.04 -16.44
CA ASP A 187 10.08 -19.24 -16.56
C ASP A 187 10.88 -18.27 -15.68
N ALA A 188 10.37 -17.07 -15.41
CA ALA A 188 10.96 -16.19 -14.40
C ALA A 188 10.83 -16.75 -12.98
N GLU A 189 9.69 -17.36 -12.62
CA GLU A 189 9.52 -18.06 -11.34
C GLU A 189 10.54 -19.20 -11.19
N LYS A 190 10.71 -20.04 -12.23
CA LYS A 190 11.72 -21.12 -12.23
C LYS A 190 13.13 -20.58 -12.09
N GLU A 191 13.46 -19.50 -12.80
CA GLU A 191 14.79 -18.88 -12.76
C GLU A 191 15.12 -18.34 -11.37
N MET A 192 14.12 -17.80 -10.66
CA MET A 192 14.26 -17.35 -9.27
C MET A 192 14.15 -18.48 -8.24
N GLY A 193 13.85 -19.72 -8.64
CA GLY A 193 13.63 -20.83 -7.72
C GLY A 193 12.45 -20.60 -6.77
N VAL A 194 11.38 -19.97 -7.28
CA VAL A 194 10.21 -19.62 -6.46
C VAL A 194 9.52 -20.88 -5.96
N HIS A 195 9.20 -20.91 -4.67
CA HIS A 195 8.51 -22.04 -4.03
C HIS A 195 7.55 -21.57 -2.93
N GLY A 196 7.03 -22.53 -2.14
CA GLY A 196 6.07 -22.25 -1.07
C GLY A 196 4.66 -22.00 -1.59
N LYS A 197 3.96 -21.04 -0.98
CA LYS A 197 2.62 -20.64 -1.41
C LYS A 197 2.71 -19.79 -2.68
N MET A 198 2.32 -20.38 -3.80
CA MET A 198 2.29 -19.69 -5.09
C MET A 198 1.15 -18.66 -5.15
N VAL A 199 1.38 -17.52 -5.80
CA VAL A 199 0.33 -16.52 -6.07
C VAL A 199 -0.55 -16.95 -7.24
N ASN A 200 -1.78 -16.45 -7.23
CA ASN A 200 -2.72 -16.61 -8.33
C ASN A 200 -2.49 -15.55 -9.40
N PHE A 201 -2.82 -15.89 -10.64
CA PHE A 201 -2.71 -15.01 -11.80
C PHE A 201 -4.10 -14.72 -12.33
N THR A 202 -4.22 -13.59 -13.02
CA THR A 202 -5.46 -13.21 -13.68
C THR A 202 -5.23 -12.32 -14.88
N VAL A 203 -6.26 -12.18 -15.69
CA VAL A 203 -6.38 -11.21 -16.76
C VAL A 203 -7.73 -10.55 -16.60
N THR A 204 -7.71 -9.23 -16.50
CA THR A 204 -8.92 -8.46 -16.28
C THR A 204 -9.45 -7.96 -17.61
N PHE A 205 -10.51 -8.57 -18.12
CA PHE A 205 -11.15 -8.13 -19.36
C PHE A 205 -12.10 -6.96 -19.15
N SER A 206 -12.41 -6.21 -20.21
CA SER A 206 -13.57 -5.32 -20.17
C SER A 206 -14.88 -6.12 -20.09
N PHE A 207 -15.98 -5.50 -19.63
CA PHE A 207 -17.32 -6.10 -19.72
C PHE A 207 -17.95 -5.98 -21.13
N GLY A 208 -17.12 -5.93 -22.18
CA GLY A 208 -17.57 -5.88 -23.58
C GLY A 208 -17.95 -7.26 -24.12
N ILE A 209 -18.74 -7.29 -25.19
CA ILE A 209 -19.10 -8.51 -25.92
C ILE A 209 -18.06 -8.79 -27.01
N CYS A 210 -17.41 -9.95 -26.97
CA CYS A 210 -16.45 -10.39 -27.99
C CYS A 210 -17.12 -11.20 -29.10
N SER A 211 -17.79 -10.55 -30.04
CA SER A 211 -18.46 -11.25 -31.16
C SER A 211 -17.51 -12.01 -32.09
N ALA A 212 -16.23 -11.62 -32.11
CA ALA A 212 -15.17 -12.28 -32.87
C ALA A 212 -14.60 -13.52 -32.17
N CYS A 213 -14.88 -13.73 -30.89
CA CYS A 213 -14.44 -14.92 -30.16
C CYS A 213 -15.20 -16.14 -30.68
N THR A 214 -14.51 -17.28 -30.77
CA THR A 214 -15.00 -18.50 -31.42
C THR A 214 -15.12 -19.69 -30.47
N ALA A 215 -14.51 -19.61 -29.28
CA ALA A 215 -14.53 -20.68 -28.29
C ALA A 215 -15.89 -20.84 -27.57
N GLY A 216 -16.71 -19.79 -27.51
CA GLY A 216 -18.02 -19.78 -26.84
C GLY A 216 -18.34 -18.42 -26.24
N GLY A 217 -19.56 -18.23 -25.71
CA GLY A 217 -19.96 -17.03 -24.95
C GLY A 217 -19.79 -15.68 -25.67
N ASN A 218 -19.72 -15.68 -27.00
CA ASN A 218 -19.40 -14.51 -27.83
C ASN A 218 -20.54 -13.49 -27.95
N ASP A 219 -21.71 -13.80 -27.39
CA ASP A 219 -22.87 -12.93 -27.24
C ASP A 219 -23.03 -12.40 -25.80
N LYS A 220 -22.13 -12.78 -24.89
CA LYS A 220 -22.17 -12.40 -23.47
C LYS A 220 -20.98 -11.50 -23.10
N PRO A 221 -21.19 -10.48 -22.25
CA PRO A 221 -20.13 -9.56 -21.84
C PRO A 221 -19.05 -10.29 -21.03
N GLY A 222 -17.78 -10.11 -21.39
CA GLY A 222 -16.60 -10.70 -20.73
C GLY A 222 -16.43 -12.22 -20.90
N LEU A 223 -17.52 -12.99 -21.04
CA LEU A 223 -17.48 -14.45 -21.08
C LEU A 223 -16.75 -14.98 -22.32
N GLY A 224 -17.02 -14.40 -23.50
CA GLY A 224 -16.38 -14.84 -24.74
C GLY A 224 -14.86 -14.67 -24.72
N GLN A 225 -14.37 -13.59 -24.11
CA GLN A 225 -12.94 -13.35 -23.92
C GLN A 225 -12.30 -14.42 -23.02
N MET A 226 -12.97 -14.81 -21.92
CA MET A 226 -12.49 -15.83 -20.98
C MET A 226 -12.50 -17.23 -21.58
N GLU A 227 -13.57 -17.59 -22.33
CA GLU A 227 -13.69 -18.84 -23.09
C GLU A 227 -12.54 -18.98 -24.10
N GLU A 228 -12.29 -17.92 -24.86
CA GLU A 228 -11.22 -17.85 -25.86
C GLU A 228 -9.83 -17.95 -25.21
N LEU A 229 -9.62 -17.26 -24.09
CA LEU A 229 -8.38 -17.35 -23.33
C LEU A 229 -8.13 -18.76 -22.79
N ARG A 230 -9.16 -19.42 -22.23
CA ARG A 230 -9.07 -20.81 -21.79
C ARG A 230 -8.65 -21.73 -22.94
N ALA A 231 -9.25 -21.56 -24.13
CA ALA A 231 -8.87 -22.32 -25.31
C ALA A 231 -7.38 -22.10 -25.68
N GLY A 232 -6.89 -20.87 -25.57
CA GLY A 232 -5.48 -20.53 -25.72
C GLY A 232 -4.55 -21.23 -24.74
N PHE A 233 -4.90 -21.27 -23.44
CA PHE A 233 -4.12 -22.03 -22.45
C PHE A 233 -4.10 -23.53 -22.71
N GLN A 234 -5.23 -24.09 -23.19
CA GLN A 234 -5.37 -25.52 -23.47
C GLN A 234 -4.69 -25.95 -24.77
N ASN A 235 -4.66 -25.08 -25.78
CA ASN A 235 -4.03 -25.34 -27.06
C ASN A 235 -3.29 -24.10 -27.59
N PRO A 236 -2.11 -23.76 -27.04
CA PRO A 236 -1.37 -22.57 -27.46
C PRO A 236 -1.02 -22.57 -28.96
N SER A 237 -0.85 -23.77 -29.54
CA SER A 237 -0.49 -23.93 -30.95
C SER A 237 -1.57 -23.45 -31.92
N SER A 238 -2.87 -23.51 -31.57
CA SER A 238 -3.94 -22.96 -32.41
C SER A 238 -3.93 -21.44 -32.47
N TYR A 239 -3.22 -20.80 -31.55
CA TYR A 239 -3.00 -19.35 -31.51
C TYR A 239 -1.61 -18.98 -32.04
N GLY A 240 -0.88 -19.92 -32.66
CA GLY A 240 0.44 -19.66 -33.23
C GLY A 240 1.52 -19.41 -32.17
N TYR A 241 1.40 -20.06 -31.01
CA TYR A 241 2.38 -20.03 -29.93
C TYR A 241 2.86 -21.44 -29.55
N VAL A 242 4.16 -21.58 -29.29
CA VAL A 242 4.76 -22.84 -28.83
C VAL A 242 5.15 -22.66 -27.37
N ALA A 243 4.33 -23.21 -26.47
CA ALA A 243 4.53 -23.06 -25.04
C ALA A 243 5.75 -23.83 -24.54
N LYS A 244 6.46 -23.24 -23.58
CA LYS A 244 7.60 -23.82 -22.86
C LYS A 244 7.16 -24.44 -21.53
N ASN A 245 5.99 -24.05 -21.02
CA ASN A 245 5.36 -24.55 -19.81
C ASN A 245 4.04 -25.30 -20.09
N ASP A 246 3.59 -26.08 -19.11
CA ASP A 246 2.24 -26.67 -19.11
C ASP A 246 1.19 -25.61 -18.72
N LEU A 247 0.81 -24.83 -19.71
CA LEU A 247 -0.14 -23.73 -19.59
C LEU A 247 -1.56 -24.21 -19.23
N ALA A 248 -1.95 -25.42 -19.64
CA ALA A 248 -3.26 -25.99 -19.32
C ALA A 248 -3.38 -26.35 -17.84
N THR A 249 -2.35 -26.98 -17.27
CA THR A 249 -2.30 -27.27 -15.83
C THR A 249 -2.22 -25.98 -15.02
N PHE A 250 -1.39 -25.02 -15.44
CA PHE A 250 -1.32 -23.71 -14.79
C PHE A 250 -2.69 -23.02 -14.72
N TYR A 251 -3.41 -22.93 -15.84
CA TYR A 251 -4.73 -22.29 -15.88
C TYR A 251 -5.72 -22.93 -14.89
N LYS A 252 -5.68 -24.26 -14.78
CA LYS A 252 -6.57 -25.00 -13.89
C LYS A 252 -6.26 -24.80 -12.41
N GLU A 253 -4.99 -24.58 -12.05
CA GLU A 253 -4.54 -24.62 -10.66
C GLU A 253 -4.29 -23.24 -10.05
N ARG A 254 -3.90 -22.25 -10.86
CA ARG A 254 -3.38 -20.97 -10.39
C ARG A 254 -4.02 -19.76 -11.06
N PHE A 255 -5.07 -19.94 -11.84
CA PHE A 255 -5.73 -18.85 -12.55
C PHE A 255 -7.11 -18.51 -11.95
N ILE A 256 -7.38 -17.22 -11.85
CA ILE A 256 -8.67 -16.65 -11.48
C ILE A 256 -9.09 -15.80 -12.67
N ASN A 257 -10.31 -15.94 -13.16
CA ASN A 257 -10.82 -15.05 -14.19
C ASN A 257 -11.18 -13.69 -13.60
N SER A 258 -11.10 -12.62 -14.38
CA SER A 258 -11.60 -11.32 -13.91
C SER A 258 -12.10 -10.42 -15.02
N PHE A 259 -12.90 -9.43 -14.62
CA PHE A 259 -13.37 -8.38 -15.49
C PHE A 259 -13.58 -7.05 -14.75
N ASN A 260 -13.67 -5.97 -15.52
CA ASN A 260 -14.02 -4.63 -15.09
C ASN A 260 -15.43 -4.29 -15.56
N THR A 261 -16.26 -3.68 -14.72
CA THR A 261 -17.60 -3.26 -15.10
C THR A 261 -18.07 -2.00 -14.36
N ALA A 262 -18.83 -1.18 -15.08
CA ALA A 262 -19.59 -0.07 -14.51
C ALA A 262 -21.11 -0.37 -14.49
N ASN A 263 -21.52 -1.61 -14.75
CA ASN A 263 -22.92 -2.03 -14.63
C ASN A 263 -23.34 -2.12 -13.16
N PRO A 264 -24.63 -1.84 -12.85
CA PRO A 264 -25.18 -2.07 -11.52
C PRO A 264 -25.22 -3.57 -11.17
N ALA A 265 -25.29 -3.88 -9.88
CA ALA A 265 -25.26 -5.25 -9.36
C ALA A 265 -26.32 -6.17 -10.00
N ALA A 266 -27.52 -5.62 -10.21
CA ALA A 266 -28.67 -6.33 -10.75
C ALA A 266 -28.46 -6.89 -12.17
N ASP A 267 -27.49 -6.35 -12.92
CA ASP A 267 -27.16 -6.81 -14.26
C ASP A 267 -26.19 -8.00 -14.25
N ILE A 268 -25.37 -8.14 -13.21
CA ILE A 268 -24.23 -9.06 -13.20
C ILE A 268 -24.68 -10.52 -13.26
N GLU A 269 -25.73 -10.87 -12.52
CA GLU A 269 -26.27 -12.22 -12.50
C GLU A 269 -26.86 -12.64 -13.87
N PRO A 270 -27.86 -11.93 -14.43
CA PRO A 270 -28.49 -12.35 -15.69
C PRO A 270 -27.62 -12.17 -16.93
N LEU A 271 -26.67 -11.22 -16.94
CA LEU A 271 -25.82 -11.00 -18.11
C LEU A 271 -24.56 -11.88 -18.14
N PHE A 272 -24.09 -12.35 -16.98
CA PHE A 272 -22.79 -13.01 -16.87
C PHE A 272 -22.79 -14.26 -15.97
N LEU A 273 -23.17 -14.15 -14.69
CA LEU A 273 -22.88 -15.24 -13.73
C LEU A 273 -23.60 -16.55 -14.03
N ILE A 274 -24.85 -16.50 -14.52
CA ILE A 274 -25.60 -17.71 -14.87
C ILE A 274 -24.84 -18.53 -15.91
N ASP A 275 -24.41 -17.88 -16.99
CA ASP A 275 -23.66 -18.52 -18.08
C ASP A 275 -22.22 -18.87 -17.64
N TYR A 276 -21.60 -18.02 -16.81
CA TYR A 276 -20.25 -18.26 -16.30
C TYR A 276 -20.16 -19.52 -15.44
N VAL A 277 -21.13 -19.77 -14.55
CA VAL A 277 -21.13 -20.96 -13.68
C VAL A 277 -21.25 -22.25 -14.51
N GLU A 278 -21.97 -22.20 -15.63
CA GLU A 278 -22.06 -23.32 -16.56
C GLU A 278 -20.74 -23.52 -17.32
N ALA A 279 -20.17 -22.45 -17.87
CA ALA A 279 -18.93 -22.46 -18.62
C ALA A 279 -17.70 -22.82 -17.77
N PHE A 280 -17.61 -22.33 -16.53
CA PHE A 280 -16.45 -22.39 -15.66
C PHE A 280 -16.78 -22.93 -14.25
N PRO A 281 -17.26 -24.18 -14.13
CA PRO A 281 -17.79 -24.70 -12.86
C PRO A 281 -16.76 -24.84 -11.72
N LYS A 282 -15.47 -24.59 -12.00
CA LYS A 282 -14.34 -24.75 -11.06
C LYS A 282 -13.32 -23.62 -11.10
N VAL A 283 -13.51 -22.63 -11.97
CA VAL A 283 -12.57 -21.51 -12.09
C VAL A 283 -13.24 -20.29 -11.47
N PRO A 284 -12.70 -19.76 -10.36
CA PRO A 284 -13.29 -18.59 -9.73
C PRO A 284 -13.14 -17.36 -10.62
N VAL A 285 -13.98 -16.36 -10.35
CA VAL A 285 -13.99 -15.04 -10.99
C VAL A 285 -14.02 -13.93 -9.95
N VAL A 286 -13.41 -12.80 -10.26
CA VAL A 286 -13.44 -11.59 -9.43
C VAL A 286 -13.72 -10.36 -10.31
N ILE A 287 -14.48 -9.40 -9.79
CA ILE A 287 -14.66 -8.10 -10.46
C ILE A 287 -13.57 -7.16 -9.97
N GLN A 288 -12.61 -6.81 -10.82
CA GLN A 288 -11.42 -6.04 -10.41
C GLN A 288 -11.64 -4.54 -10.45
N GLU A 289 -12.65 -4.08 -11.18
CA GLU A 289 -13.19 -2.72 -11.11
C GLU A 289 -14.70 -2.81 -11.08
N TYR A 290 -15.27 -2.40 -9.94
CA TYR A 290 -16.71 -2.33 -9.74
C TYR A 290 -17.08 -0.97 -9.18
N HIS A 291 -17.80 -0.17 -9.96
CA HIS A 291 -18.50 1.03 -9.50
C HIS A 291 -19.40 1.54 -10.63
N CYS A 292 -20.68 1.71 -10.34
CA CYS A 292 -21.64 2.31 -11.26
C CYS A 292 -21.92 3.76 -10.79
N PRO A 293 -21.26 4.79 -11.33
CA PRO A 293 -21.47 6.19 -10.91
C PRO A 293 -22.84 6.77 -11.33
N HIS A 294 -23.63 5.97 -12.05
CA HIS A 294 -24.93 6.34 -12.61
C HIS A 294 -25.94 5.23 -12.34
N LEU A 295 -26.40 5.14 -11.09
CA LEU A 295 -27.37 4.12 -10.71
C LEU A 295 -28.78 4.46 -11.20
N PRO A 296 -29.64 3.45 -11.42
CA PRO A 296 -31.06 3.67 -11.69
C PRO A 296 -31.72 4.51 -10.58
N ASP A 297 -32.73 5.30 -10.95
CA ASP A 297 -33.46 6.17 -10.02
C ASP A 297 -33.94 5.41 -8.77
N GLY A 298 -33.65 5.98 -7.60
CA GLY A 298 -34.04 5.41 -6.31
C GLY A 298 -33.09 4.34 -5.76
N LYS A 299 -32.08 3.91 -6.52
CA LYS A 299 -31.03 3.02 -6.03
C LYS A 299 -29.82 3.81 -5.53
N THR A 300 -29.36 3.51 -4.33
CA THR A 300 -28.16 4.14 -3.75
C THR A 300 -26.90 3.32 -3.98
N GLN A 301 -25.74 3.97 -3.92
CA GLN A 301 -24.44 3.30 -4.00
C GLN A 301 -24.25 2.24 -2.91
N GLU A 302 -24.79 2.48 -1.70
CA GLU A 302 -24.71 1.53 -0.58
C GLU A 302 -25.51 0.26 -0.88
N GLU A 303 -26.73 0.39 -1.42
CA GLU A 303 -27.58 -0.74 -1.79
C GLU A 303 -26.97 -1.55 -2.92
N ASP A 304 -26.46 -0.89 -3.96
CA ASP A 304 -25.80 -1.56 -5.08
C ASP A 304 -24.56 -2.35 -4.63
N LEU A 305 -23.73 -1.78 -3.76
CA LEU A 305 -22.56 -2.46 -3.20
C LEU A 305 -22.94 -3.65 -2.29
N LYS A 306 -24.01 -3.52 -1.49
CA LYS A 306 -24.50 -4.65 -0.68
C LYS A 306 -25.03 -5.76 -1.56
N GLU A 307 -25.78 -5.42 -2.61
CA GLU A 307 -26.36 -6.38 -3.54
C GLU A 307 -25.28 -7.20 -4.25
N ILE A 308 -24.23 -6.56 -4.81
CA ILE A 308 -23.16 -7.33 -5.47
C ILE A 308 -22.38 -8.22 -4.50
N LEU A 309 -22.21 -7.80 -3.24
CA LEU A 309 -21.61 -8.65 -2.21
C LEU A 309 -22.54 -9.80 -1.80
N ASP A 310 -23.85 -9.58 -1.76
CA ASP A 310 -24.83 -10.65 -1.54
C ASP A 310 -24.88 -11.64 -2.71
N ILE A 311 -24.73 -11.16 -3.95
CA ILE A 311 -24.56 -12.02 -5.13
C ILE A 311 -23.28 -12.85 -4.97
N ALA A 312 -22.16 -12.25 -4.58
CA ALA A 312 -20.91 -13.00 -4.35
C ALA A 312 -21.04 -14.07 -3.25
N ARG A 313 -21.84 -13.83 -2.19
CA ARG A 313 -22.15 -14.86 -1.17
C ARG A 313 -22.97 -16.01 -1.75
N GLN A 314 -23.89 -15.72 -2.66
CA GLN A 314 -24.77 -16.72 -3.29
C GLN A 314 -24.08 -17.52 -4.39
N TYR A 315 -23.09 -16.92 -5.06
CA TYR A 315 -22.34 -17.50 -6.17
C TYR A 315 -20.89 -17.76 -5.75
N PRO A 316 -20.53 -18.98 -5.29
CA PRO A 316 -19.23 -19.22 -4.67
C PRO A 316 -18.02 -19.08 -5.61
N LEU A 317 -18.28 -19.05 -6.93
CA LEU A 317 -17.25 -18.76 -7.93
C LEU A 317 -16.93 -17.27 -8.01
N LEU A 318 -17.86 -16.38 -7.65
CA LEU A 318 -17.59 -14.95 -7.58
C LEU A 318 -16.93 -14.63 -6.24
N LEU A 319 -15.62 -14.41 -6.24
CA LEU A 319 -14.84 -14.21 -5.01
C LEU A 319 -15.11 -12.86 -4.32
N GLY A 320 -15.63 -11.88 -5.07
CA GLY A 320 -15.91 -10.54 -4.57
C GLY A 320 -15.59 -9.47 -5.60
N ILE A 321 -15.32 -8.25 -5.11
CA ILE A 321 -15.15 -7.05 -5.95
C ILE A 321 -13.97 -6.20 -5.48
N SER A 322 -13.40 -5.41 -6.38
CA SER A 322 -12.53 -4.27 -6.07
C SER A 322 -13.19 -2.97 -6.53
N PHE A 323 -13.50 -2.08 -5.58
CA PHE A 323 -14.20 -0.83 -5.85
C PHE A 323 -13.35 0.12 -6.71
N PHE A 324 -13.93 0.68 -7.77
CA PHE A 324 -13.24 1.58 -8.70
C PHE A 324 -13.76 3.04 -8.59
N GLU A 325 -13.02 3.98 -8.03
CA GLU A 325 -11.67 3.88 -7.49
C GLU A 325 -11.46 4.80 -6.28
N TYR A 326 -10.29 4.67 -5.65
CA TYR A 326 -9.94 5.42 -4.45
C TYR A 326 -9.98 6.93 -4.64
N GLN A 327 -9.43 7.45 -5.74
CA GLN A 327 -9.22 8.88 -5.93
C GLN A 327 -9.74 9.35 -7.29
N VAL A 328 -10.33 10.54 -7.34
CA VAL A 328 -10.74 11.18 -8.59
C VAL A 328 -9.53 11.38 -9.51
N ARG A 329 -9.65 10.94 -10.76
CA ARG A 329 -8.61 11.03 -11.81
C ARG A 329 -8.69 12.35 -12.57
N TYR A 330 -8.28 13.42 -11.91
CA TYR A 330 -8.21 14.74 -12.55
C TYR A 330 -7.28 14.72 -13.78
N ASP A 331 -6.21 13.94 -13.77
CA ASP A 331 -5.28 13.80 -14.91
C ASP A 331 -5.96 13.31 -16.20
N LYS A 332 -7.03 12.50 -16.09
CA LYS A 332 -7.77 11.97 -17.25
C LYS A 332 -8.92 12.88 -17.69
N GLY A 333 -9.62 13.50 -16.74
CA GLY A 333 -10.79 14.33 -17.02
C GLY A 333 -12.02 13.57 -17.53
N GLY A 334 -13.05 14.31 -17.93
CA GLY A 334 -14.29 13.75 -18.47
C GLY A 334 -15.02 12.82 -17.49
N SER A 335 -15.57 11.72 -18.00
CA SER A 335 -16.32 10.72 -17.22
C SER A 335 -15.46 10.03 -16.15
N GLU A 336 -14.14 9.98 -16.32
CA GLU A 336 -13.22 9.37 -15.35
C GLU A 336 -13.23 10.11 -14.00
N THR A 337 -13.64 11.37 -13.99
CA THR A 337 -13.71 12.16 -12.75
C THR A 337 -14.85 11.74 -11.83
N GLU A 338 -15.77 10.88 -12.31
CA GLU A 338 -16.96 10.47 -11.58
C GLU A 338 -16.76 9.20 -10.72
N PHE A 339 -15.69 8.43 -10.97
CA PHE A 339 -15.47 7.14 -10.31
C PHE A 339 -14.78 7.24 -8.94
N GLY A 340 -14.04 8.32 -8.68
CA GLY A 340 -13.25 8.45 -7.46
C GLY A 340 -14.09 8.66 -6.20
N MET A 341 -13.88 7.86 -5.16
CA MET A 341 -14.55 8.07 -3.85
C MET A 341 -13.98 9.28 -3.08
N PHE A 342 -12.72 9.66 -3.34
CA PHE A 342 -12.07 10.83 -2.77
C PHE A 342 -11.59 11.80 -3.85
N GLY A 343 -12.00 13.07 -3.78
CA GLY A 343 -11.29 14.18 -4.43
C GLY A 343 -10.12 14.69 -3.58
N LEU A 344 -9.52 15.79 -4.02
CA LEU A 344 -8.41 16.44 -3.32
C LEU A 344 -8.78 17.86 -2.85
N ARG A 345 -8.38 18.25 -1.63
CA ARG A 345 -8.54 19.62 -1.12
C ARG A 345 -7.30 20.45 -1.41
N LYS A 346 -7.47 21.56 -2.14
CA LYS A 346 -6.37 22.47 -2.51
C LYS A 346 -5.80 23.28 -1.33
N ASN A 347 -6.59 23.50 -0.29
CA ASN A 347 -6.24 24.37 0.82
C ASN A 347 -5.52 23.65 1.98
N PHE A 348 -5.30 22.34 1.86
CA PHE A 348 -4.52 21.57 2.84
C PHE A 348 -3.67 20.52 2.12
N SER A 349 -2.38 20.53 2.42
CA SER A 349 -1.41 19.53 1.98
C SER A 349 -0.57 19.07 3.16
N PHE A 350 -0.19 17.80 3.15
CA PHE A 350 0.76 17.22 4.11
C PHE A 350 2.21 17.61 3.81
N GLY A 351 2.50 18.09 2.60
CA GLY A 351 3.82 18.54 2.19
C GLY A 351 4.07 18.29 0.70
N THR A 352 5.23 18.75 0.23
CA THR A 352 5.79 18.39 -1.07
C THR A 352 6.91 17.38 -0.91
N PHE A 353 7.08 16.51 -1.90
CA PHE A 353 8.16 15.51 -1.91
C PHE A 353 8.55 15.16 -3.34
N SER A 354 9.74 14.58 -3.50
CA SER A 354 10.24 14.11 -4.79
C SER A 354 9.68 12.73 -5.11
N TYR A 355 8.92 12.63 -6.21
CA TYR A 355 8.40 11.40 -6.77
C TYR A 355 9.06 11.16 -8.14
N PHE A 356 10.08 10.31 -8.15
CA PHE A 356 10.90 10.02 -9.34
C PHE A 356 11.53 11.25 -10.01
N GLY A 357 11.77 12.32 -9.24
CA GLY A 357 12.34 13.58 -9.74
C GLY A 357 11.28 14.65 -10.01
N ASP A 358 9.99 14.31 -10.01
CA ASP A 358 8.91 15.28 -10.01
C ASP A 358 8.65 15.76 -8.58
N GLU A 359 8.48 17.06 -8.38
CA GLU A 359 8.00 17.60 -7.10
C GLU A 359 6.47 17.47 -7.07
N VAL A 360 5.97 16.62 -6.18
CA VAL A 360 4.53 16.37 -6.02
C VAL A 360 4.05 16.79 -4.65
N THR A 361 2.77 17.15 -4.54
CA THR A 361 2.14 17.55 -3.28
C THR A 361 1.19 16.46 -2.78
N ALA A 362 1.33 16.04 -1.51
CA ALA A 362 0.34 15.19 -0.85
C ALA A 362 -0.86 16.02 -0.38
N TYR A 363 -1.88 16.18 -1.22
CA TYR A 363 -3.12 16.86 -0.83
C TYR A 363 -4.00 16.01 0.08
N CYS A 364 -4.79 16.67 0.93
CA CYS A 364 -5.81 15.99 1.71
C CYS A 364 -6.93 15.41 0.83
N LEU A 365 -7.45 14.25 1.25
CA LEU A 365 -8.63 13.61 0.69
C LEU A 365 -9.92 14.37 1.06
N LYS A 366 -10.78 14.56 0.06
CA LYS A 366 -12.14 15.11 0.21
C LYS A 366 -13.14 14.01 -0.18
N PRO A 367 -14.04 13.57 0.70
CA PRO A 367 -15.06 12.60 0.29
C PRO A 367 -15.91 13.16 -0.84
N GLN A 368 -16.10 12.37 -1.90
CA GLN A 368 -17.09 12.68 -2.94
C GLN A 368 -18.48 12.31 -2.45
N ILE A 369 -19.47 13.09 -2.89
CA ILE A 369 -20.87 12.88 -2.56
C ILE A 369 -21.52 12.13 -3.71
N GLY A 370 -22.11 10.97 -3.43
CA GLY A 370 -22.86 10.20 -4.43
C GLY A 370 -24.06 11.01 -4.91
N LYS A 371 -24.26 11.06 -6.24
CA LYS A 371 -25.28 11.91 -6.87
C LYS A 371 -26.71 11.49 -6.46
N GLU A 372 -26.92 10.22 -6.22
CA GLU A 372 -28.23 9.59 -6.00
C GLU A 372 -28.70 9.71 -4.54
N SER A 373 -27.76 9.58 -3.59
CA SER A 373 -28.09 9.47 -2.16
C SER A 373 -27.75 10.72 -1.35
N GLY A 374 -26.92 11.62 -1.87
CA GLY A 374 -26.32 12.71 -1.09
C GLY A 374 -25.36 12.22 0.02
N THR A 375 -25.13 10.91 0.12
CA THR A 375 -24.21 10.30 1.09
C THR A 375 -22.80 10.31 0.52
N PRO A 376 -21.76 10.54 1.34
CA PRO A 376 -20.39 10.32 0.91
C PRO A 376 -20.18 8.91 0.37
N VAL A 377 -19.63 8.78 -0.84
CA VAL A 377 -19.27 7.48 -1.45
C VAL A 377 -18.44 6.60 -0.50
N PRO A 378 -17.39 7.10 0.19
CA PRO A 378 -16.67 6.28 1.15
C PRO A 378 -17.52 5.81 2.34
N THR A 379 -18.55 6.56 2.76
CA THR A 379 -19.49 6.09 3.81
C THR A 379 -20.32 4.92 3.30
N ALA A 380 -20.84 5.01 2.07
CA ALA A 380 -21.60 3.94 1.44
C ALA A 380 -20.75 2.67 1.32
N LEU A 381 -19.49 2.81 0.90
CA LEU A 381 -18.54 1.70 0.82
C LEU A 381 -18.28 1.09 2.20
N ALA A 382 -17.96 1.90 3.22
CA ALA A 382 -17.69 1.40 4.57
C ALA A 382 -18.84 0.56 5.11
N ARG A 383 -20.08 1.02 4.93
CA ARG A 383 -21.29 0.29 5.37
C ARG A 383 -21.49 -1.02 4.61
N ALA A 384 -21.23 -1.04 3.30
CA ALA A 384 -21.34 -2.26 2.51
C ALA A 384 -20.23 -3.28 2.87
N PHE A 385 -19.00 -2.80 3.08
CA PHE A 385 -17.84 -3.64 3.39
C PHE A 385 -17.76 -4.06 4.86
N GLY A 386 -18.58 -3.46 5.74
CA GLY A 386 -18.58 -3.71 7.17
C GLY A 386 -17.43 -3.03 7.92
N GLY A 387 -16.87 -1.96 7.35
CA GLY A 387 -15.84 -1.15 7.98
C GLY A 387 -16.40 -0.18 9.03
N PRO A 388 -15.59 0.24 10.02
CA PRO A 388 -15.98 1.25 11.01
C PRO A 388 -16.24 2.64 10.39
N GLY A 389 -15.80 2.88 9.15
CA GLY A 389 -15.88 4.18 8.50
C GLY A 389 -14.68 5.07 8.82
N VAL A 390 -14.67 6.26 8.23
CA VAL A 390 -13.55 7.21 8.29
C VAL A 390 -14.04 8.53 8.86
N ASP A 391 -13.29 9.10 9.80
CA ASP A 391 -13.55 10.44 10.30
C ASP A 391 -13.00 11.48 9.31
N TYR A 392 -13.88 12.02 8.45
CA TYR A 392 -13.51 13.00 7.45
C TYR A 392 -12.98 14.32 8.02
N SER A 393 -13.28 14.63 9.28
CA SER A 393 -12.73 15.82 9.94
C SER A 393 -11.24 15.66 10.23
N ARG A 394 -10.78 14.41 10.41
CA ARG A 394 -9.38 14.07 10.67
C ARG A 394 -8.53 13.96 9.41
N LEU A 395 -9.13 13.76 8.23
CA LEU A 395 -8.39 13.60 6.98
C LEU A 395 -7.57 14.85 6.60
N CYS A 396 -8.05 16.05 6.94
CA CYS A 396 -7.44 17.32 6.54
C CYS A 396 -6.92 18.15 7.71
N ILE A 397 -6.54 17.48 8.80
CA ILE A 397 -5.88 18.13 9.91
C ILE A 397 -4.59 17.36 10.24
N PRO A 398 -3.58 18.04 10.81
CA PRO A 398 -2.37 17.39 11.28
C PRO A 398 -2.70 16.27 12.26
N ASP A 399 -2.22 15.06 11.99
CA ASP A 399 -2.41 13.92 12.89
C ASP A 399 -1.25 13.87 13.89
N PRO A 400 -1.50 13.87 15.22
CA PRO A 400 -0.43 13.81 16.21
C PRO A 400 0.47 12.59 16.10
N SER A 401 -0.05 11.47 15.59
CA SER A 401 0.72 10.26 15.33
C SER A 401 1.68 10.39 14.14
N LYS A 402 1.55 11.47 13.35
CA LYS A 402 2.23 11.69 12.08
C LYS A 402 3.07 12.97 12.02
N ALA A 403 2.69 14.00 12.79
CA ALA A 403 3.37 15.29 12.80
C ALA A 403 4.89 15.18 13.02
N GLN A 404 5.67 16.11 12.49
CA GLN A 404 7.12 16.09 12.65
C GLN A 404 7.52 16.25 14.11
N LEU A 405 8.51 15.51 14.59
CA LEU A 405 8.95 15.57 15.99
C LEU A 405 9.94 16.73 16.18
N ASN A 406 9.42 17.94 16.10
CA ASN A 406 10.13 19.21 16.29
C ASN A 406 9.18 20.29 16.86
N GLU A 407 9.67 21.52 17.03
CA GLU A 407 8.87 22.65 17.50
C GLU A 407 7.64 22.91 16.60
N ASP A 408 7.83 22.90 15.29
CA ASP A 408 6.75 23.17 14.34
C ASP A 408 5.63 22.13 14.44
N GLY A 409 5.96 20.84 14.56
CA GLY A 409 4.97 19.78 14.76
C GLY A 409 4.24 19.91 16.08
N LEU A 410 4.94 20.25 17.17
CA LEU A 410 4.30 20.51 18.47
C LEU A 410 3.33 21.69 18.39
N LEU A 411 3.75 22.81 17.79
CA LEU A 411 2.91 23.99 17.59
C LEU A 411 1.73 23.69 16.66
N GLN A 412 1.95 22.87 15.64
CA GLN A 412 0.92 22.42 14.71
C GLN A 412 -0.15 21.60 15.46
N ILE A 413 0.24 20.62 16.28
CA ILE A 413 -0.70 19.83 17.09
C ILE A 413 -1.42 20.71 18.11
N ARG A 414 -0.71 21.60 18.81
CA ARG A 414 -1.30 22.57 19.76
C ARG A 414 -2.34 23.45 19.08
N LYS A 415 -2.06 23.95 17.88
CA LYS A 415 -2.97 24.82 17.13
C LYS A 415 -4.21 24.08 16.65
N THR A 416 -4.04 22.83 16.21
CA THR A 416 -5.13 22.00 15.70
C THR A 416 -6.02 21.46 16.81
N TYR A 417 -5.44 21.08 17.95
CA TYR A 417 -6.13 20.48 19.10
C TYR A 417 -5.90 21.28 20.39
N PRO A 418 -6.38 22.54 20.44
CA PRO A 418 -6.07 23.43 21.56
C PRO A 418 -6.68 22.89 22.87
N GLY A 419 -5.81 22.59 23.83
CA GLY A 419 -6.19 22.09 25.15
C GLY A 419 -6.48 20.58 25.21
N ASP A 420 -6.35 19.85 24.11
CA ASP A 420 -6.55 18.39 24.09
C ASP A 420 -5.27 17.67 24.55
N GLY A 421 -5.20 17.35 25.84
CA GLY A 421 -4.08 16.61 26.42
C GLY A 421 -3.90 15.21 25.83
N LYS A 422 -4.96 14.59 25.30
CA LYS A 422 -4.90 13.24 24.75
C LYS A 422 -4.26 13.24 23.36
N GLU A 423 -4.70 14.13 22.47
CA GLU A 423 -4.09 14.27 21.13
C GLU A 423 -2.64 14.75 21.23
N MET A 424 -2.34 15.70 22.13
CA MET A 424 -0.94 16.07 22.44
C MET A 424 -0.14 14.90 23.02
N GLY A 425 -0.78 14.05 23.85
CA GLY A 425 -0.16 12.85 24.39
C GLY A 425 0.29 11.87 23.32
N ILE A 426 -0.48 11.68 22.23
CA ILE A 426 -0.06 10.85 21.10
C ILE A 426 1.25 11.37 20.48
N PHE A 427 1.36 12.69 20.31
CA PHE A 427 2.57 13.34 19.79
C PHE A 427 3.76 13.17 20.76
N LEU A 428 3.58 13.46 22.05
CA LEU A 428 4.64 13.32 23.05
C LEU A 428 5.04 11.85 23.30
N GLY A 429 4.12 10.90 23.16
CA GLY A 429 4.41 9.48 23.21
C GLY A 429 5.31 9.00 22.07
N ARG A 430 5.32 9.70 20.93
CA ARG A 430 6.32 9.47 19.86
C ARG A 430 7.69 9.98 20.23
N ILE A 431 7.77 11.12 20.92
CA ILE A 431 9.04 11.62 21.47
C ILE A 431 9.59 10.60 22.48
N VAL A 432 8.75 10.03 23.37
CA VAL A 432 9.16 8.94 24.27
C VAL A 432 9.79 7.79 23.48
N ARG A 433 9.15 7.35 22.38
CA ARG A 433 9.70 6.31 21.50
C ARG A 433 11.04 6.68 20.87
N HIS A 434 11.22 7.94 20.48
CA HIS A 434 12.48 8.46 19.92
C HIS A 434 13.55 8.75 20.97
N LEU A 435 13.23 8.65 22.25
CA LEU A 435 14.16 8.68 23.37
C LEU A 435 14.47 7.28 23.89
N GLY A 436 14.06 6.21 23.19
CA GLY A 436 14.28 4.82 23.59
C GLY A 436 13.29 4.30 24.64
N GLY A 437 12.21 5.05 24.88
CA GLY A 437 11.14 4.66 25.79
C GLY A 437 9.96 3.98 25.09
N GLN A 438 9.07 3.43 25.90
CA GLN A 438 7.77 2.94 25.47
C GLN A 438 6.68 3.43 26.43
N VAL A 439 5.52 3.77 25.88
CA VAL A 439 4.34 4.14 26.66
C VAL A 439 3.44 2.91 26.76
N PRO A 440 3.41 2.19 27.90
CA PRO A 440 2.47 1.09 28.07
C PRO A 440 1.05 1.64 28.10
N GLN A 441 0.07 0.87 27.61
CA GLN A 441 -1.34 1.30 27.59
C GLN A 441 -1.88 1.68 28.98
N SER A 442 -1.35 1.07 30.05
CA SER A 442 -1.69 1.43 31.43
C SER A 442 -1.27 2.86 31.83
N ALA A 443 -0.43 3.52 31.03
CA ALA A 443 0.07 4.87 31.28
C ALA A 443 -0.68 5.96 30.49
N ASP A 444 -1.70 5.63 29.70
CA ASP A 444 -2.42 6.60 28.85
C ASP A 444 -2.90 7.83 29.65
N SER A 445 -3.47 7.63 30.85
CA SER A 445 -3.93 8.72 31.72
C SER A 445 -2.79 9.58 32.30
N SER A 446 -1.63 8.96 32.54
CA SER A 446 -0.43 9.66 33.03
C SER A 446 0.19 10.50 31.91
N LEU A 447 0.25 9.95 30.69
CA LEU A 447 0.71 10.67 29.51
C LEU A 447 -0.22 11.83 29.17
N GLU A 448 -1.55 11.64 29.22
CA GLU A 448 -2.52 12.72 29.00
C GLU A 448 -2.32 13.85 30.02
N SER A 449 -2.17 13.49 31.30
CA SER A 449 -1.92 14.46 32.38
C SER A 449 -0.60 15.21 32.19
N PHE A 450 0.46 14.52 31.77
CA PHE A 450 1.75 15.11 31.43
C PHE A 450 1.65 16.05 30.22
N SER A 451 0.80 15.73 29.25
CA SER A 451 0.69 16.43 27.97
C SER A 451 -0.20 17.67 28.03
N ALA A 452 -1.14 17.74 28.98
CA ALA A 452 -2.08 18.84 29.11
C ALA A 452 -1.40 20.25 29.15
N PRO A 453 -0.28 20.47 29.86
CA PRO A 453 0.44 21.76 29.83
C PRO A 453 1.00 22.12 28.45
N TYR A 454 1.30 21.14 27.58
CA TYR A 454 1.82 21.36 26.23
C TYR A 454 0.70 21.60 25.20
N ALA A 455 -0.51 21.11 25.48
CA ALA A 455 -1.66 21.22 24.58
C ALA A 455 -2.33 22.60 24.59
N SER A 456 -2.19 23.38 25.67
CA SER A 456 -2.84 24.70 25.77
C SER A 456 -2.34 25.67 24.70
N SER A 457 -3.27 26.37 24.03
CA SER A 457 -2.94 27.41 23.04
C SER A 457 -2.18 28.60 23.63
N SER A 458 -2.30 28.84 24.94
CA SER A 458 -1.56 29.87 25.69
C SER A 458 -0.27 29.34 26.34
N SER A 459 0.08 28.08 26.13
CA SER A 459 1.26 27.48 26.75
C SER A 459 2.55 28.12 26.21
N ALA A 460 3.43 28.50 27.14
CA ALA A 460 4.80 28.90 26.83
C ALA A 460 5.76 27.70 26.71
N LYS A 461 5.27 26.46 26.93
CA LYS A 461 6.10 25.26 26.83
C LYS A 461 6.50 25.00 25.38
N THR A 462 7.76 24.69 25.17
CA THR A 462 8.37 24.40 23.88
C THR A 462 8.57 22.89 23.68
N PHE A 463 8.95 22.48 22.48
CA PHE A 463 9.42 21.13 22.19
C PHE A 463 10.68 20.79 22.98
N SER A 464 11.60 21.75 23.14
CA SER A 464 12.79 21.56 23.97
C SER A 464 12.41 21.29 25.44
N ASP A 465 11.38 21.96 25.97
CA ASP A 465 10.89 21.69 27.33
C ASP A 465 10.32 20.26 27.44
N ALA A 466 9.60 19.81 26.41
CA ALA A 466 9.02 18.47 26.36
C ALA A 466 10.12 17.39 26.32
N VAL A 467 11.12 17.55 25.44
CA VAL A 467 12.27 16.65 25.34
C VAL A 467 13.05 16.61 26.66
N ALA A 468 13.32 17.78 27.26
CA ALA A 468 14.02 17.85 28.54
C ALA A 468 13.27 17.09 29.64
N ALA A 469 11.96 17.30 29.79
CA ALA A 469 11.15 16.62 30.79
C ALA A 469 11.01 15.11 30.54
N LEU A 470 10.92 14.67 29.28
CA LEU A 470 10.86 13.25 28.93
C LEU A 470 12.21 12.54 29.09
N SER A 471 13.32 13.27 28.92
CA SER A 471 14.68 12.75 29.13
C SER A 471 14.99 12.49 30.61
N GLU A 472 14.15 12.96 31.54
CA GLU A 472 14.21 12.58 32.96
C GLU A 472 13.68 11.15 33.22
N HIS A 473 13.26 10.44 32.16
CA HIS A 473 12.76 9.07 32.19
C HIS A 473 11.59 8.89 33.19
N PRO A 474 10.45 9.57 32.96
CA PRO A 474 9.29 9.46 33.84
C PRO A 474 8.86 8.01 34.07
N THR A 475 8.46 7.70 35.31
CA THR A 475 8.17 6.32 35.76
C THR A 475 6.93 5.69 35.13
N TRP A 476 6.08 6.50 34.47
CA TRP A 476 4.94 5.99 33.72
C TRP A 476 5.34 5.42 32.34
N ALA A 477 6.52 5.76 31.84
CA ALA A 477 7.11 5.15 30.65
C ALA A 477 8.09 4.03 31.04
N ARG A 478 8.27 3.08 30.13
CA ARG A 478 9.30 2.03 30.24
C ARG A 478 10.50 2.44 29.40
N TRP A 479 11.70 2.31 29.93
CA TRP A 479 12.94 2.71 29.25
C TRP A 479 13.85 1.49 29.11
N ASP A 480 14.28 1.20 27.89
CA ASP A 480 15.16 0.06 27.62
C ASP A 480 16.64 0.50 27.71
N PRO A 481 17.46 -0.12 28.58
CA PRO A 481 18.87 0.21 28.67
C PRO A 481 19.69 -0.21 27.43
N GLN A 482 19.11 -1.01 26.53
CA GLN A 482 19.76 -1.54 25.32
C GLN A 482 19.30 -0.86 24.03
N VAL A 483 18.77 0.36 24.14
CA VAL A 483 18.39 1.22 23.02
C VAL A 483 19.55 1.48 22.05
N ALA A 484 19.21 1.69 20.78
CA ALA A 484 20.17 1.99 19.73
C ALA A 484 19.58 2.90 18.67
N CYS A 485 20.44 3.61 17.96
CA CYS A 485 20.06 4.43 16.83
C CYS A 485 20.01 3.59 15.55
N TYR A 486 18.88 3.60 14.83
CA TYR A 486 18.73 2.85 13.59
C TYR A 486 17.89 3.62 12.58
N GLY A 487 17.87 3.19 11.31
CA GLY A 487 17.13 3.90 10.26
C GLY A 487 15.62 3.83 10.49
N ASP A 488 14.94 4.97 10.47
CA ASP A 488 13.50 5.02 10.70
C ASP A 488 12.78 4.35 9.54
N ARG A 489 12.21 3.17 9.79
CA ARG A 489 11.48 2.40 8.76
C ARG A 489 10.25 3.11 8.25
N GLU A 490 9.83 4.20 8.88
CA GLU A 490 8.74 5.05 8.44
C GLU A 490 9.19 6.24 7.57
N ALA A 491 10.48 6.60 7.60
CA ALA A 491 11.04 7.64 6.75
C ALA A 491 11.06 7.25 5.26
N LEU A 492 11.34 8.23 4.39
CA LEU A 492 11.64 7.97 2.99
C LEU A 492 13.07 7.49 2.84
N ALA A 493 13.29 6.59 1.87
CA ALA A 493 14.63 6.13 1.51
C ALA A 493 15.57 7.30 1.13
N SER A 494 15.05 8.35 0.49
CA SER A 494 15.82 9.56 0.18
C SER A 494 16.24 10.32 1.43
N ASP A 495 15.34 10.47 2.39
CA ASP A 495 15.61 11.16 3.64
C ASP A 495 16.63 10.39 4.47
N VAL A 496 16.54 9.07 4.44
CA VAL A 496 17.49 8.16 5.08
C VAL A 496 18.86 8.22 4.41
N GLY A 497 18.92 8.24 3.08
CA GLY A 497 20.16 8.47 2.34
C GLY A 497 20.81 9.82 2.67
N ASN A 498 20.02 10.89 2.75
CA ASN A 498 20.49 12.21 3.19
C ASN A 498 20.98 12.15 4.65
N GLY A 499 20.25 11.46 5.52
CA GLY A 499 20.63 11.19 6.90
C GLY A 499 21.99 10.51 7.01
N ILE A 500 22.22 9.44 6.24
CA ILE A 500 23.50 8.74 6.18
C ILE A 500 24.62 9.73 5.83
N GLY A 501 24.43 10.58 4.82
CA GLY A 501 25.40 11.61 4.45
C GLY A 501 25.69 12.59 5.60
N MET A 502 24.65 13.04 6.31
CA MET A 502 24.80 13.91 7.49
C MET A 502 25.60 13.23 8.61
N ALA A 503 25.26 11.99 8.94
CA ALA A 503 25.95 11.19 9.95
C ALA A 503 27.43 10.96 9.60
N CYS A 504 27.71 10.57 8.35
CA CYS A 504 29.07 10.34 7.86
C CYS A 504 29.94 11.60 7.90
N ASN A 505 29.38 12.78 7.63
CA ASN A 505 30.11 14.04 7.72
C ASN A 505 30.36 14.50 9.18
N GLY A 506 29.54 14.01 10.12
CA GLY A 506 29.64 14.36 11.54
C GLY A 506 30.59 13.48 12.36
N MET A 507 30.84 12.24 11.90
CA MET A 507 31.75 11.31 12.56
C MET A 507 33.23 11.68 12.32
N LYS A 508 34.05 11.57 13.35
CA LYS A 508 35.50 11.85 13.34
C LYS A 508 36.33 10.57 13.28
N THR A 509 35.83 9.48 13.87
CA THR A 509 36.60 8.24 14.02
C THR A 509 36.21 7.18 13.00
N PHE A 510 34.97 7.17 12.55
CA PHE A 510 34.45 6.21 11.58
C PHE A 510 34.39 6.81 10.16
N ASN A 511 35.02 6.15 9.18
CA ASN A 511 34.95 6.53 7.79
C ASN A 511 33.96 5.64 7.03
N CYS A 512 32.81 6.21 6.65
CA CYS A 512 31.76 5.48 5.93
C CYS A 512 32.18 4.86 4.59
N THR A 513 33.30 5.28 4.00
CA THR A 513 33.80 4.72 2.74
C THR A 513 34.65 3.47 2.95
N THR A 514 35.41 3.40 4.04
CA THR A 514 36.39 2.32 4.28
C THR A 514 35.96 1.36 5.38
N ASP A 515 35.18 1.83 6.35
CA ASP A 515 34.91 1.12 7.59
C ASP A 515 33.52 0.48 7.61
N LEU A 516 32.66 0.83 6.65
CA LEU A 516 31.34 0.23 6.50
C LEU A 516 31.47 -1.26 6.10
N PRO A 517 30.99 -2.21 6.93
CA PRO A 517 31.07 -3.63 6.61
C PRO A 517 30.33 -3.94 5.31
N LYS A 518 30.91 -4.80 4.47
CA LYS A 518 30.31 -5.17 3.18
C LYS A 518 28.87 -5.67 3.30
N MET A 519 28.57 -6.43 4.37
CA MET A 519 27.21 -6.93 4.64
C MET A 519 26.19 -5.83 4.97
N CYS A 520 26.65 -4.67 5.43
CA CYS A 520 25.81 -3.51 5.74
C CYS A 520 25.83 -2.44 4.64
N ASN A 521 26.67 -2.60 3.60
CA ASN A 521 26.69 -1.71 2.43
C ASN A 521 25.75 -2.21 1.31
N GLY A 522 24.61 -2.79 1.70
CA GLY A 522 23.62 -3.34 0.80
C GLY A 522 22.57 -2.30 0.42
N ASP A 523 21.36 -2.46 0.95
CA ASP A 523 20.33 -1.43 0.82
C ASP A 523 20.55 -0.26 1.78
N VAL A 524 19.85 0.85 1.52
CA VAL A 524 19.93 2.09 2.29
C VAL A 524 19.59 1.91 3.77
N TRP A 525 18.76 0.93 4.13
CA TRP A 525 18.33 0.67 5.50
C TRP A 525 19.38 -0.09 6.30
N LYS A 526 20.02 -1.10 5.72
CA LYS A 526 21.17 -1.79 6.35
C LYS A 526 22.33 -0.82 6.56
N GLN A 527 22.57 0.05 5.58
CA GLN A 527 23.58 1.11 5.70
C GLN A 527 23.20 2.11 6.81
N ALA A 528 21.95 2.56 6.83
CA ALA A 528 21.43 3.47 7.84
C ALA A 528 21.57 2.90 9.25
N ASP A 529 21.16 1.65 9.47
CA ASP A 529 21.25 1.00 10.78
C ASP A 529 22.67 1.03 11.33
N TYR A 530 23.65 0.69 10.49
CA TYR A 530 25.05 0.68 10.89
C TYR A 530 25.57 2.11 11.12
N VAL A 531 25.40 2.99 10.13
CA VAL A 531 25.93 4.35 10.17
C VAL A 531 25.34 5.17 11.30
N PHE A 532 24.02 5.09 11.51
CA PHE A 532 23.35 5.84 12.57
C PHE A 532 23.68 5.32 13.97
N SER A 533 23.77 4.00 14.14
CA SER A 533 24.28 3.42 15.39
C SER A 533 25.70 3.89 15.68
N MET A 534 26.60 3.86 14.68
CA MET A 534 27.99 4.31 14.83
C MET A 534 28.08 5.80 15.16
N ALA A 535 27.33 6.64 14.47
CA ALA A 535 27.34 8.08 14.69
C ALA A 535 26.86 8.44 16.11
N TYR A 536 25.83 7.77 16.60
CA TYR A 536 25.37 7.93 17.96
C TYR A 536 26.40 7.43 18.99
N ASN A 537 27.01 6.26 18.76
CA ASN A 537 27.99 5.68 19.68
C ASN A 537 29.29 6.50 19.76
N GLU A 538 29.65 7.24 18.71
CA GLU A 538 30.80 8.16 18.74
C GLU A 538 30.52 9.41 19.60
N ASN A 539 29.26 9.86 19.65
CA ASN A 539 28.84 11.01 20.42
C ASN A 539 27.49 10.75 21.13
N PRO A 540 27.47 9.96 22.22
CA PRO A 540 26.24 9.57 22.89
C PRO A 540 25.72 10.72 23.77
N THR A 541 25.08 11.70 23.13
CA THR A 541 24.37 12.80 23.80
C THR A 541 22.87 12.64 23.58
N ASP A 542 22.12 13.75 23.62
CA ASP A 542 20.69 13.79 23.35
C ASP A 542 20.33 13.03 22.05
N PRO A 543 19.57 11.92 22.14
CA PRO A 543 19.14 11.16 20.96
C PRO A 543 18.35 11.99 19.95
N MET A 544 17.61 13.01 20.40
CA MET A 544 16.87 13.89 19.49
C MET A 544 17.79 14.75 18.62
N VAL A 545 19.03 14.96 19.04
CA VAL A 545 20.05 15.72 18.28
C VAL A 545 20.92 14.78 17.46
N ASN A 546 21.43 13.71 18.06
CA ASN A 546 22.48 12.88 17.44
C ASN A 546 21.98 11.58 16.81
N CYS A 547 20.70 11.24 16.95
CA CYS A 547 20.10 10.10 16.27
C CYS A 547 18.99 10.48 15.29
N ASN A 548 18.28 11.60 15.50
CA ASN A 548 17.11 11.92 14.68
C ASN A 548 17.42 12.14 13.18
N PHE A 549 18.56 12.78 12.84
CA PHE A 549 18.97 13.09 11.46
C PHE A 549 17.83 13.61 10.56
N ASN A 550 17.04 14.57 11.06
CA ASN A 550 15.84 15.11 10.42
C ASN A 550 14.72 14.07 10.18
N GLY A 551 14.55 13.12 11.10
CA GLY A 551 13.55 12.05 11.01
C GLY A 551 14.01 10.84 10.20
N ALA A 552 15.27 10.80 9.74
CA ALA A 552 15.83 9.64 9.04
C ALA A 552 16.10 8.44 9.96
N ALA A 553 16.14 8.66 11.27
CA ALA A 553 16.49 7.65 12.25
C ALA A 553 15.77 7.83 13.59
N VAL A 554 15.66 6.72 14.29
CA VAL A 554 15.01 6.62 15.60
C VAL A 554 15.96 5.99 16.59
N PHE A 555 15.99 6.53 17.80
CA PHE A 555 16.63 5.89 18.93
C PHE A 555 15.60 5.00 19.63
N ALA A 556 15.61 3.72 19.30
CA ALA A 556 14.52 2.80 19.65
C ALA A 556 14.94 1.72 20.63
N ASP A 557 13.94 1.23 21.35
CA ASP A 557 13.98 0.02 22.17
C ASP A 557 14.34 -1.22 21.34
N SER A 558 15.03 -2.16 21.97
CA SER A 558 15.57 -3.35 21.33
C SER A 558 14.54 -4.34 20.83
N GLN A 559 13.32 -4.32 21.36
CA GLN A 559 12.20 -5.07 20.81
C GLN A 559 11.79 -4.50 19.44
N ILE A 560 11.87 -3.18 19.25
CA ILE A 560 11.50 -2.53 17.98
C ILE A 560 12.55 -2.83 16.92
N TYR A 561 13.82 -2.47 17.13
CA TYR A 561 14.83 -2.69 16.09
C TYR A 561 15.15 -4.18 15.90
N GLY A 562 14.93 -5.01 16.93
CA GLY A 562 15.05 -6.47 16.83
C GLY A 562 14.03 -7.12 15.91
N THR A 563 12.88 -6.47 15.63
CA THR A 563 11.87 -7.00 14.70
C THR A 563 12.35 -7.05 13.25
N PHE A 564 13.28 -6.18 12.85
CA PHE A 564 13.77 -6.10 11.48
C PHE A 564 14.97 -7.00 11.21
N ASN A 565 15.64 -7.49 12.27
CA ASN A 565 16.79 -8.38 12.21
C ASN A 565 17.84 -8.00 11.11
N SER A 566 18.19 -6.72 11.01
CA SER A 566 19.09 -6.27 9.93
C SER A 566 20.52 -6.80 10.04
N GLY A 567 20.92 -7.28 11.22
CA GLY A 567 22.30 -7.66 11.53
C GLY A 567 23.30 -6.50 11.48
N CYS A 568 22.81 -5.26 11.32
CA CYS A 568 23.64 -4.07 11.08
C CYS A 568 23.50 -2.99 12.15
N VAL A 569 22.56 -3.10 13.09
CA VAL A 569 22.47 -2.19 14.24
C VAL A 569 23.66 -2.45 15.18
N VAL A 570 24.40 -1.40 15.58
CA VAL A 570 25.49 -1.51 16.56
C VAL A 570 24.95 -1.10 17.93
N SER A 571 24.63 -2.08 18.78
CA SER A 571 23.98 -1.84 20.07
C SER A 571 24.61 -2.63 21.23
N LYS A 572 24.15 -2.30 22.44
CA LYS A 572 24.44 -3.07 23.66
C LYS A 572 23.61 -4.35 23.77
N ASN A 573 22.61 -4.57 22.90
CA ASN A 573 21.83 -5.81 22.93
C ASN A 573 22.57 -6.91 22.13
N PRO A 574 23.09 -7.95 22.79
CA PRO A 574 23.87 -8.99 22.13
C PRO A 574 23.05 -9.87 21.16
N ALA A 575 21.72 -9.90 21.29
CA ALA A 575 20.84 -10.64 20.40
C ALA A 575 20.80 -10.06 18.98
N PHE A 576 20.96 -8.74 18.87
CA PHE A 576 20.68 -8.00 17.63
C PHE A 576 21.84 -7.13 17.17
N SER A 577 22.86 -6.91 18.02
CA SER A 577 24.03 -6.11 17.66
C SER A 577 24.80 -6.75 16.50
N ALA A 578 25.37 -5.91 15.63
CA ALA A 578 26.08 -6.34 14.44
C ALA A 578 27.28 -7.23 14.79
N LEU A 579 27.52 -8.28 14.00
CA LEU A 579 28.67 -9.17 14.17
C LEU A 579 29.94 -8.57 13.55
N THR A 580 30.32 -7.41 14.06
CA THR A 580 31.45 -6.58 13.61
C THR A 580 32.29 -6.16 14.80
N GLU A 581 33.49 -5.62 14.58
CA GLU A 581 34.35 -5.17 15.68
C GLU A 581 33.64 -4.09 16.55
N ALA A 582 32.89 -3.18 15.92
CA ALA A 582 32.11 -2.18 16.65
C ALA A 582 30.95 -2.79 17.44
N GLY A 583 30.20 -3.72 16.86
CA GLY A 583 29.13 -4.41 17.56
C GLY A 583 29.63 -5.27 18.72
N TYR A 584 30.80 -5.91 18.56
CA TYR A 584 31.46 -6.64 19.64
C TYR A 584 31.84 -5.71 20.79
N LYS A 585 32.47 -4.56 20.46
CA LYS A 585 32.83 -3.55 21.45
C LYS A 585 31.61 -3.06 22.24
N GLU A 586 30.50 -2.74 21.57
CA GLU A 586 29.32 -2.24 22.26
C GLU A 586 28.55 -3.32 23.04
N ALA A 587 28.32 -4.49 22.45
CA ALA A 587 27.53 -5.56 23.07
C ALA A 587 28.27 -6.27 24.21
N VAL A 588 29.58 -6.49 24.06
CA VAL A 588 30.37 -7.33 24.98
C VAL A 588 31.29 -6.48 25.85
N LEU A 589 32.11 -5.61 25.25
CA LEU A 589 33.12 -4.87 26.03
C LEU A 589 32.51 -3.74 26.86
N ASN A 590 31.49 -3.06 26.34
CA ASN A 590 30.82 -1.94 27.02
C ASN A 590 29.51 -2.33 27.71
N GLY A 591 28.77 -3.29 27.15
CA GLY A 591 27.44 -3.70 27.62
C GLY A 591 27.39 -5.06 28.31
N GLY A 592 28.53 -5.76 28.41
CA GLY A 592 28.59 -7.19 28.70
C GLY A 592 27.97 -7.62 30.02
N SER A 593 27.32 -8.79 29.94
CA SER A 593 26.92 -9.63 31.07
C SER A 593 27.19 -11.08 30.65
N PRO A 594 27.50 -12.01 31.56
CA PRO A 594 27.78 -13.39 31.15
C PRO A 594 26.67 -14.00 30.28
N GLU A 595 25.41 -13.72 30.59
CA GLU A 595 24.26 -14.15 29.80
C GLU A 595 24.26 -13.50 28.41
N GLY A 596 24.45 -12.18 28.34
CA GLY A 596 24.49 -11.44 27.09
C GLY A 596 25.66 -11.84 26.19
N ASP A 597 26.85 -11.96 26.77
CA ASP A 597 28.08 -12.37 26.10
C ASP A 597 27.93 -13.78 25.53
N SER A 598 27.33 -14.71 26.29
CA SER A 598 27.06 -16.07 25.79
C SER A 598 26.17 -16.05 24.55
N LEU A 599 25.17 -15.15 24.51
CA LEU A 599 24.28 -15.01 23.35
C LEU A 599 25.03 -14.46 22.13
N TYR A 600 25.86 -13.42 22.32
CA TYR A 600 26.68 -12.87 21.25
C TYR A 600 27.68 -13.91 20.73
N TYR A 601 28.34 -14.64 21.62
CA TYR A 601 29.34 -15.66 21.27
C TYR A 601 28.72 -16.82 20.49
N ARG A 602 27.51 -17.24 20.85
CA ARG A 602 26.75 -18.24 20.09
C ARG A 602 26.50 -17.77 18.66
N ARG A 603 26.09 -16.52 18.48
CA ARG A 603 25.88 -15.93 17.14
C ARG A 603 27.17 -15.88 16.34
N VAL A 604 28.30 -15.51 16.94
CA VAL A 604 29.62 -15.55 16.29
C VAL A 604 29.98 -16.97 15.83
N ALA A 605 29.73 -17.99 16.67
CA ALA A 605 29.98 -19.38 16.29
C ALA A 605 29.14 -19.82 15.08
N ILE A 606 27.84 -19.51 15.09
CA ILE A 606 26.91 -19.90 14.03
C ILE A 606 27.18 -19.12 12.74
N GLU A 607 27.17 -17.79 12.82
CA GLU A 607 27.11 -16.91 11.65
C GLU A 607 28.49 -16.62 11.05
N LEU A 608 29.56 -16.53 11.88
CA LEU A 608 30.91 -16.16 11.40
C LEU A 608 31.89 -17.33 11.30
N LEU A 609 31.63 -18.44 11.99
CA LEU A 609 32.49 -19.63 11.96
C LEU A 609 31.83 -20.80 11.22
N GLY A 610 30.53 -20.76 10.93
CA GLY A 610 29.80 -21.89 10.34
C GLY A 610 29.78 -23.12 11.25
N ALA A 611 29.82 -22.87 12.57
CA ALA A 611 29.84 -23.88 13.63
C ALA A 611 28.50 -23.93 14.37
N ASP A 612 28.36 -24.82 15.35
CA ASP A 612 27.27 -24.76 16.34
C ASP A 612 27.85 -24.95 17.75
N VAL A 613 27.02 -24.78 18.77
CA VAL A 613 27.38 -24.94 20.18
C VAL A 613 26.71 -26.18 20.73
N SER A 614 27.52 -27.22 20.97
CA SER A 614 27.07 -28.51 21.51
C SER A 614 26.80 -28.51 23.02
N ASP A 615 27.40 -27.58 23.76
CA ASP A 615 27.18 -27.40 25.20
C ASP A 615 27.02 -25.91 25.56
N LEU A 616 25.77 -25.51 25.81
CA LEU A 616 25.43 -24.15 26.23
C LEU A 616 25.96 -23.81 27.63
N SER A 617 26.19 -24.81 28.50
CA SER A 617 26.77 -24.58 29.82
C SER A 617 28.25 -24.22 29.71
N GLY A 618 28.98 -24.92 28.85
CA GLY A 618 30.37 -24.59 28.49
C GLY A 618 30.50 -23.20 27.88
N LEU A 619 29.60 -22.82 26.96
CA LEU A 619 29.59 -21.47 26.40
C LEU A 619 29.32 -20.39 27.47
N ARG A 620 28.41 -20.64 28.40
CA ARG A 620 28.15 -19.72 29.52
C ARG A 620 29.34 -19.61 30.47
N ALA A 621 29.98 -20.73 30.80
CA ALA A 621 31.20 -20.72 31.62
C ALA A 621 32.36 -19.99 30.90
N PHE A 622 32.40 -20.05 29.56
CA PHE A 622 33.34 -19.29 28.75
C PHE A 622 33.05 -17.78 28.80
N SER A 623 31.78 -17.36 28.78
CA SER A 623 31.39 -15.95 28.86
C SER A 623 31.52 -15.32 30.25
N GLU A 624 31.65 -16.12 31.32
CA GLU A 624 32.00 -15.64 32.66
C GLU A 624 33.49 -15.24 32.78
N LYS A 625 34.35 -15.68 31.84
CA LYS A 625 35.76 -15.28 31.78
C LYS A 625 35.88 -13.84 31.23
N PRO A 626 36.99 -13.12 31.52
CA PRO A 626 37.23 -11.83 30.89
C PRO A 626 37.12 -11.92 29.37
N PRO A 627 36.32 -11.06 28.71
CA PRO A 627 36.06 -11.16 27.29
C PRO A 627 37.35 -10.98 26.48
N PRO A 628 37.50 -11.69 25.35
CA PRO A 628 38.57 -11.43 24.39
C PRO A 628 38.66 -9.95 23.99
N LYS A 629 39.85 -9.45 23.65
CA LYS A 629 40.02 -8.00 23.40
C LYS A 629 39.46 -7.51 22.06
N SER A 630 39.05 -8.42 21.17
CA SER A 630 38.52 -8.11 19.83
C SER A 630 37.65 -9.24 19.30
N LEU A 631 36.86 -8.98 18.26
CA LEU A 631 36.06 -10.01 17.61
C LEU A 631 36.95 -11.09 16.97
N ALA A 632 38.11 -10.71 16.43
CA ALA A 632 39.08 -11.67 15.90
C ALA A 632 39.67 -12.59 16.99
N ALA A 633 39.97 -12.03 18.16
CA ALA A 633 40.42 -12.81 19.31
C ALA A 633 39.31 -13.74 19.82
N LEU A 634 38.06 -13.27 19.85
CA LEU A 634 36.90 -14.10 20.19
C LEU A 634 36.74 -15.27 19.23
N ARG A 635 36.80 -15.04 17.91
CA ARG A 635 36.72 -16.11 16.90
C ARG A 635 37.81 -17.16 17.10
N THR A 636 39.03 -16.73 17.39
CA THR A 636 40.17 -17.62 17.66
C THR A 636 39.94 -18.44 18.93
N ALA A 637 39.47 -17.79 20.01
CA ALA A 637 39.20 -18.46 21.28
C ALA A 637 38.04 -19.47 21.15
N LEU A 638 36.91 -19.08 20.56
CA LEU A 638 35.77 -19.99 20.32
C LEU A 638 36.16 -21.19 19.46
N SER A 639 36.99 -20.98 18.44
CA SER A 639 37.46 -22.07 17.57
C SER A 639 38.41 -23.05 18.28
N ALA A 640 38.81 -22.78 19.52
CA ALA A 640 39.66 -23.68 20.32
C ALA A 640 38.88 -24.41 21.43
N GLU A 641 37.59 -24.11 21.61
CA GLU A 641 36.79 -24.68 22.69
C GLU A 641 36.05 -25.95 22.23
N ASP A 642 36.10 -27.01 23.06
CA ASP A 642 35.51 -28.32 22.75
C ASP A 642 33.97 -28.29 22.67
N PHE A 643 33.32 -27.29 23.29
CA PHE A 643 31.87 -27.13 23.21
C PHE A 643 31.41 -26.57 21.85
N VAL A 644 32.31 -26.00 21.05
CA VAL A 644 32.04 -25.60 19.67
C VAL A 644 32.24 -26.82 18.77
N CYS A 645 31.29 -27.07 17.88
CA CYS A 645 31.27 -28.26 17.03
C CYS A 645 31.11 -27.89 15.56
N GLY A 646 31.35 -28.84 14.64
CA GLY A 646 31.17 -28.63 13.19
C GLY A 646 32.36 -27.97 12.47
N LEU A 647 33.32 -27.43 13.22
CA LEU A 647 34.59 -26.94 12.67
C LEU A 647 35.53 -28.10 12.28
N PRO A 648 36.46 -27.90 11.32
CA PRO A 648 37.51 -28.86 11.03
C PRO A 648 38.32 -29.20 12.28
N GLY A 649 38.39 -30.49 12.63
CA GLY A 649 39.09 -30.98 13.83
C GLY A 649 38.24 -31.03 15.10
N HIS A 650 37.04 -30.44 15.10
CA HIS A 650 36.07 -30.57 16.20
C HIS A 650 35.14 -31.77 15.98
N ALA A 651 34.47 -32.19 17.06
CA ALA A 651 33.41 -33.18 16.96
C ALA A 651 32.33 -32.70 15.96
N ARG A 652 31.71 -33.63 15.23
CA ARG A 652 30.48 -33.33 14.50
C ARG A 652 29.44 -32.90 15.51
N CYS A 653 28.74 -31.80 15.23
CA CYS A 653 27.66 -31.36 16.09
C CYS A 653 26.69 -32.54 16.28
N PRO A 654 26.36 -32.90 17.53
CA PRO A 654 25.39 -33.96 17.80
C PRO A 654 24.07 -33.52 17.20
N TRP A 655 23.81 -34.00 15.98
CA TRP A 655 22.64 -33.82 15.14
C TRP A 655 21.52 -32.99 15.78
N THR A 656 21.50 -31.69 15.49
CA THR A 656 20.25 -31.13 15.02
C THR A 656 20.04 -31.72 13.62
N THR A 657 19.36 -32.86 13.56
CA THR A 657 18.59 -33.24 12.38
C THR A 657 17.50 -32.18 12.26
N THR A 658 17.88 -30.95 11.88
CA THR A 658 16.93 -29.95 11.42
C THR A 658 16.53 -30.41 10.02
N THR A 659 15.61 -31.39 9.98
CA THR A 659 14.38 -31.09 9.26
C THR A 659 14.01 -29.70 9.77
N PRO A 660 14.08 -28.62 8.96
CA PRO A 660 13.78 -27.28 9.45
C PRO A 660 12.51 -27.42 10.29
N ALA A 661 12.63 -27.21 11.60
CA ALA A 661 11.45 -27.15 12.45
C ALA A 661 10.56 -26.15 11.73
N PRO A 662 9.29 -26.48 11.42
CA PRO A 662 8.42 -25.58 10.68
C PRO A 662 8.62 -24.22 11.30
N THR A 663 9.12 -23.26 10.52
CA THR A 663 9.52 -21.95 11.02
C THR A 663 8.32 -21.46 11.81
N THR A 664 8.35 -21.63 13.13
CA THR A 664 7.58 -20.80 14.02
C THR A 664 8.35 -19.52 13.92
N THR A 665 8.09 -18.79 12.84
CA THR A 665 7.91 -17.36 12.91
C THR A 665 7.13 -17.22 14.19
N THR A 666 7.81 -16.82 15.26
CA THR A 666 7.14 -16.03 16.26
C THR A 666 6.74 -14.80 15.46
N THR A 667 5.64 -14.92 14.71
CA THR A 667 4.71 -13.83 14.62
C THR A 667 4.51 -13.49 16.08
N LEU A 668 5.23 -12.46 16.54
CA LEU A 668 4.59 -11.46 17.38
C LEU A 668 3.22 -11.35 16.74
N GLY A 669 2.23 -11.96 17.40
CA GLY A 669 0.89 -11.95 16.86
C GLY A 669 0.60 -10.50 16.47
N PRO A 670 -0.22 -10.24 15.45
CA PRO A 670 -0.83 -8.92 15.36
C PRO A 670 -1.23 -8.56 16.79
N LEU A 671 -0.90 -7.35 17.24
CA LEU A 671 -1.44 -6.79 18.47
C LEU A 671 -2.97 -6.82 18.29
N THR A 672 -3.57 -7.98 18.49
CA THR A 672 -4.99 -8.20 18.54
C THR A 672 -5.33 -7.66 19.90
N THR A 673 -5.65 -6.37 19.91
CA THR A 673 -6.78 -5.92 20.69
C THR A 673 -7.97 -6.77 20.24
N THR A 674 -8.12 -7.97 20.79
CA THR A 674 -9.41 -8.66 20.83
C THR A 674 -10.30 -7.82 21.73
N ARG A 675 -10.81 -6.73 21.17
CA ARG A 675 -12.03 -6.13 21.68
C ARG A 675 -13.11 -7.11 21.25
N ALA A 676 -13.61 -7.91 22.19
CA ALA A 676 -14.94 -8.45 22.05
C ALA A 676 -15.87 -7.26 21.73
N PRO A 677 -16.74 -7.34 20.72
CA PRO A 677 -17.80 -6.37 20.56
C PRO A 677 -18.49 -6.23 21.93
N PRO A 678 -18.77 -5.01 22.42
CA PRO A 678 -19.58 -4.88 23.62
C PRO A 678 -20.88 -5.65 23.35
N THR A 679 -21.08 -6.75 24.07
CA THR A 679 -22.39 -7.39 24.18
C THR A 679 -23.31 -6.34 24.75
N ILE A 680 -24.13 -5.76 23.89
CA ILE A 680 -25.29 -4.98 24.29
C ILE A 680 -26.18 -5.96 25.05
N PRO A 681 -26.38 -5.81 26.38
CA PRO A 681 -27.33 -6.64 27.08
C PRO A 681 -28.72 -6.40 26.47
N PRO A 682 -29.58 -7.43 26.36
CA PRO A 682 -30.93 -7.23 25.90
C PRO A 682 -31.60 -6.19 26.81
N MET A 683 -32.06 -5.09 26.22
CA MET A 683 -32.96 -4.15 26.90
C MET A 683 -34.25 -4.92 27.21
N GLY A 684 -34.30 -5.45 28.42
CA GLY A 684 -35.52 -5.94 29.05
C GLY A 684 -36.47 -4.76 29.32
N PRO A 685 -37.79 -4.98 29.32
CA PRO A 685 -38.77 -3.93 29.45
C PRO A 685 -38.83 -3.48 30.92
N GLY A 686 -38.07 -2.44 31.26
CA GLY A 686 -38.05 -1.82 32.58
C GLY A 686 -38.67 -0.43 32.55
N SER A 687 -39.96 -0.37 32.87
CA SER A 687 -40.64 0.71 33.60
C SER A 687 -40.03 2.12 33.50
N PHE A 688 -40.51 2.92 32.53
CA PHE A 688 -40.56 4.37 32.72
C PHE A 688 -41.75 4.67 33.65
N GLU A 689 -41.44 5.05 34.89
CA GLU A 689 -42.37 5.78 35.73
C GLU A 689 -42.62 7.15 35.09
N GLU A 690 -43.85 7.38 34.64
CA GLU A 690 -44.36 8.70 34.31
C GLU A 690 -44.66 9.48 35.61
N GLY A 691 -43.87 10.53 35.82
CA GLY A 691 -44.27 11.64 36.68
C GLY A 691 -45.24 12.57 35.95
N GLY A 692 -46.54 12.24 36.04
CA GLY A 692 -47.65 13.18 36.23
C GLY A 692 -47.93 14.26 35.17
N GLY A 693 -49.11 14.16 34.54
CA GLY A 693 -49.74 15.36 33.98
C GLY A 693 -50.89 15.16 33.00
N GLY A 694 -52.06 14.75 33.50
CA GLY A 694 -53.33 15.30 33.00
C GLY A 694 -54.02 14.64 31.80
N SER A 695 -55.01 13.81 32.13
CA SER A 695 -56.40 13.86 31.61
C SER A 695 -56.63 13.85 30.09
N SER A 696 -57.08 12.71 29.55
CA SER A 696 -58.47 12.56 29.06
C SER A 696 -58.71 11.17 28.44
N LEU A 697 -59.79 10.54 28.90
CA LEU A 697 -60.47 9.35 28.34
C LEU A 697 -60.86 9.54 26.85
N MET A 698 -60.77 8.47 26.04
CA MET A 698 -61.89 7.83 25.31
C MET A 698 -61.40 6.76 24.29
N THR A 699 -61.56 5.49 24.68
CA THR A 699 -62.34 4.42 24.02
C THR A 699 -62.33 4.20 22.48
N ILE A 700 -62.23 2.90 22.10
CA ILE A 700 -62.94 2.13 21.03
C ILE A 700 -62.09 1.46 19.91
N VAL A 701 -61.96 0.14 20.07
CA VAL A 701 -62.04 -1.03 19.15
C VAL A 701 -62.44 -0.80 17.68
N GLY A 702 -61.81 -1.51 16.73
CA GLY A 702 -62.38 -1.77 15.39
C GLY A 702 -61.62 -2.78 14.52
N LEU A 703 -62.26 -3.92 14.23
CA LEU A 703 -61.82 -5.09 13.45
C LEU A 703 -61.86 -4.90 11.90
N ILE A 704 -60.95 -5.61 11.20
CA ILE A 704 -61.09 -6.50 10.01
C ILE A 704 -62.08 -6.14 8.87
N ALA A 705 -61.61 -6.09 7.60
CA ALA A 705 -61.99 -7.01 6.48
C ALA A 705 -61.58 -6.56 5.04
N VAL A 706 -60.79 -7.42 4.38
CA VAL A 706 -60.84 -7.98 3.00
C VAL A 706 -61.70 -7.32 1.88
N VAL A 707 -61.14 -7.19 0.65
CA VAL A 707 -61.58 -7.82 -0.63
C VAL A 707 -60.86 -7.18 -1.84
N ALA A 708 -60.35 -8.05 -2.74
CA ALA A 708 -59.80 -7.75 -4.07
C ALA A 708 -60.89 -7.74 -5.16
N VAL A 709 -60.68 -7.07 -6.31
CA VAL A 709 -61.07 -7.52 -7.67
C VAL A 709 -60.40 -6.63 -8.76
N LEU A 710 -60.07 -7.31 -9.86
CA LEU A 710 -59.40 -6.95 -11.11
C LEU A 710 -60.26 -6.18 -12.13
N ALA A 711 -59.60 -5.46 -13.05
CA ALA A 711 -59.82 -5.33 -14.53
C ALA A 711 -59.04 -4.10 -15.05
N GLY A 712 -58.47 -3.98 -16.25
CA GLY A 712 -58.35 -4.83 -17.44
C GLY A 712 -57.76 -4.03 -18.62
N ILE A 713 -57.01 -4.71 -19.49
CA ILE A 713 -56.86 -4.59 -20.97
C ILE A 713 -56.49 -3.24 -21.62
N GLY A 714 -55.41 -3.25 -22.41
CA GLY A 714 -55.17 -2.26 -23.48
C GLY A 714 -53.94 -2.58 -24.35
N VAL A 715 -54.18 -2.83 -25.63
CA VAL A 715 -53.24 -3.31 -26.68
C VAL A 715 -52.41 -2.17 -27.28
N GLY A 716 -51.13 -2.46 -27.56
CA GLY A 716 -50.33 -2.08 -28.75
C GLY A 716 -50.18 -0.61 -29.17
N VAL A 717 -48.94 -0.20 -29.45
CA VAL A 717 -48.52 0.45 -30.72
C VAL A 717 -47.00 0.69 -30.68
N ALA A 718 -46.32 0.21 -31.70
CA ALA A 718 -44.95 0.55 -32.07
C ALA A 718 -44.91 1.92 -32.77
N GLY A 719 -43.82 2.65 -32.58
CA GLY A 719 -43.38 3.71 -33.48
C GLY A 719 -43.46 5.13 -32.92
N MET A 720 -42.30 5.75 -32.72
CA MET A 720 -41.85 6.90 -33.53
C MET A 720 -40.66 7.56 -32.82
N MET A 721 -39.45 7.15 -33.22
CA MET A 721 -38.30 8.05 -33.20
C MET A 721 -38.40 9.00 -34.39
N ASN A 722 -37.85 10.20 -34.19
CA ASN A 722 -37.37 11.13 -35.21
C ASN A 722 -38.38 12.14 -35.80
N GLN A 723 -38.34 13.37 -35.28
CA GLN A 723 -38.04 14.60 -36.04
C GLN A 723 -38.50 15.83 -35.26
N LYS A 724 -37.56 16.68 -34.81
CA LYS A 724 -37.68 18.14 -34.97
C LYS A 724 -36.38 18.84 -34.58
N ALA A 725 -35.62 19.18 -35.62
CA ALA A 725 -34.65 20.26 -35.58
C ALA A 725 -35.25 21.51 -36.25
N LYS A 726 -34.80 22.68 -35.77
CA LYS A 726 -34.76 24.01 -36.42
C LYS A 726 -36.04 24.87 -36.46
N ARG A 727 -36.05 25.88 -35.59
CA ARG A 727 -36.12 27.35 -35.81
C ARG A 727 -36.44 27.95 -34.43
N ILE A 728 -35.82 29.01 -33.94
CA ILE A 728 -36.00 30.41 -34.37
C ILE A 728 -34.84 31.24 -33.76
N LYS A 729 -34.17 32.05 -34.59
CA LYS A 729 -33.55 33.32 -34.19
C LYS A 729 -34.56 34.42 -34.56
N SER A 730 -34.86 35.35 -33.65
CA SER A 730 -34.78 36.82 -33.84
C SER A 730 -35.73 37.59 -32.92
N GLU A 731 -35.27 38.79 -32.54
CA GLU A 731 -35.98 39.91 -31.88
C GLU A 731 -36.18 39.78 -30.36
N LYS A 732 -35.92 40.78 -29.50
CA LYS A 732 -35.96 42.24 -29.71
C LYS A 732 -35.20 42.97 -28.59
N SER A 733 -34.71 44.16 -28.94
CA SER A 733 -34.06 45.18 -28.11
C SER A 733 -35.03 46.04 -27.26
N GLN A 734 -34.44 46.82 -26.33
CA GLN A 734 -34.94 48.00 -25.58
C GLN A 734 -35.59 47.70 -24.21
N GLY A 735 -35.25 48.35 -23.08
CA GLY A 735 -34.28 49.41 -22.79
C GLY A 735 -34.36 49.87 -21.30
N ARG A 736 -33.39 50.72 -20.90
CA ARG A 736 -33.44 51.77 -19.85
C ARG A 736 -33.96 51.43 -18.42
N LYS A 737 -33.08 51.55 -17.40
CA LYS A 737 -32.98 52.72 -16.46
C LYS A 737 -32.05 52.41 -15.27
N ALA A 738 -31.15 53.34 -14.98
CA ALA A 738 -30.44 53.48 -13.72
C ALA A 738 -31.29 54.28 -12.71
N ARG A 739 -31.18 54.00 -11.39
CA ARG A 739 -30.86 54.91 -10.24
C ARG A 739 -31.20 54.26 -8.85
N PRO A 740 -30.86 54.85 -7.67
CA PRO A 740 -29.79 54.38 -6.76
C PRO A 740 -30.25 54.14 -5.30
N VAL A 741 -29.46 53.44 -4.47
CA VAL A 741 -29.57 53.37 -2.99
C VAL A 741 -28.23 52.79 -2.49
N SER A 742 -27.56 53.14 -1.39
CA SER A 742 -27.51 54.27 -0.44
C SER A 742 -26.20 54.08 0.35
N ASN A 743 -25.70 55.18 0.92
CA ASN A 743 -24.66 55.18 1.95
C ASN A 743 -25.10 54.40 3.18
N ASP A 744 -24.16 53.77 3.87
CA ASP A 744 -24.00 53.99 5.31
C ASP A 744 -22.54 53.87 5.72
N SER A 745 -22.18 54.78 6.61
CA SER A 745 -20.91 55.02 7.26
C SER A 745 -20.54 53.91 8.25
N ASP A 746 -19.25 53.66 8.43
CA ASP A 746 -18.67 53.80 9.77
C ASP A 746 -17.15 53.96 9.75
N SER A 747 -16.75 54.71 10.77
CA SER A 747 -15.49 55.40 11.04
C SER A 747 -14.33 54.50 11.42
N GLU A 748 -13.14 54.74 10.86
CA GLU A 748 -11.89 54.49 11.58
C GLU A 748 -10.89 55.64 11.41
N SER A 749 -10.27 55.94 12.54
CA SER A 749 -9.42 57.08 12.88
C SER A 749 -8.05 57.08 12.20
N GLU A 750 -7.64 58.23 11.71
CA GLU A 750 -6.25 58.56 11.37
C GLU A 750 -5.38 58.73 12.62
N SER A 751 -4.16 58.16 12.59
CA SER A 751 -2.93 58.68 13.24
C SER A 751 -1.71 57.81 12.89
N PRO A 752 -0.47 58.34 12.92
CA PRO A 752 0.27 58.59 11.69
C PRO A 752 1.52 57.71 11.46
N LEU A 753 1.92 57.69 10.19
CA LEU A 753 3.22 57.22 9.69
C LEU A 753 4.41 57.84 10.43
N VAL A 754 5.29 56.98 10.97
CA VAL A 754 6.74 57.25 11.10
C VAL A 754 7.53 56.02 10.64
N LYS A 755 8.49 56.29 9.75
CA LYS A 755 9.35 55.43 8.91
C LYS A 755 10.04 54.25 9.61
N PRO A 756 10.29 53.12 8.89
CA PRO A 756 11.46 52.29 9.14
C PRO A 756 12.55 52.58 8.09
N GLY A 757 13.75 52.85 8.60
CA GLY A 757 14.97 52.88 7.81
C GLY A 757 15.61 51.50 7.67
N ARG A 758 16.55 51.45 6.71
CA ARG A 758 17.59 50.45 6.44
C ARG A 758 17.17 49.21 5.64
N ALA A 759 17.71 49.20 4.42
CA ALA A 759 17.73 48.11 3.47
C ALA A 759 18.41 46.86 4.02
N ALA A 760 17.78 45.70 3.81
CA ALA A 760 18.42 44.40 3.89
C ALA A 760 19.25 44.15 2.61
N PRO A 761 20.40 43.48 2.69
CA PRO A 761 21.20 43.13 1.51
C PRO A 761 20.53 42.00 0.73
N GLN A 762 20.49 42.12 -0.60
CA GLN A 762 19.99 41.06 -1.47
C GLN A 762 20.87 39.79 -1.40
N PRO A 763 20.27 38.59 -1.46
CA PRO A 763 21.03 37.36 -1.51
C PRO A 763 21.75 37.23 -2.86
N ARG A 764 23.03 36.87 -2.82
CA ARG A 764 23.80 36.53 -4.02
C ARG A 764 23.27 35.22 -4.63
N PRO A 765 23.21 35.09 -5.96
CA PRO A 765 22.92 33.81 -6.59
C PRO A 765 24.03 32.79 -6.27
N PRO A 766 23.70 31.49 -6.15
CA PRO A 766 24.67 30.45 -5.88
C PRO A 766 25.67 30.30 -7.05
N PRO A 767 26.91 29.87 -6.78
CA PRO A 767 27.92 29.70 -7.81
C PRO A 767 27.53 28.58 -8.78
N GLN A 768 27.57 28.89 -10.08
CA GLN A 768 27.48 27.89 -11.14
C GLN A 768 28.69 26.95 -11.05
N MET A 769 28.45 25.67 -10.78
CA MET A 769 29.46 24.62 -10.94
C MET A 769 29.59 24.26 -12.44
N PRO A 770 30.81 24.05 -12.95
CA PRO A 770 31.02 23.70 -14.35
C PRO A 770 30.64 22.23 -14.58
N PHE A 771 29.71 22.01 -15.51
CA PHE A 771 29.41 20.69 -16.05
C PHE A 771 30.63 20.13 -16.78
N GLY A 772 31.26 19.12 -16.18
CA GLY A 772 32.21 18.25 -16.86
C GLY A 772 31.46 17.36 -17.86
N GLN A 773 31.86 17.46 -19.13
CA GLN A 773 31.42 16.58 -20.21
C GLN A 773 31.85 15.14 -19.92
N ALA A 774 30.89 14.26 -19.64
CA ALA A 774 31.09 12.82 -19.76
C ALA A 774 30.79 12.41 -21.21
N GLN A 775 31.80 11.89 -21.91
CA GLN A 775 31.64 11.28 -23.22
C GLN A 775 31.06 9.87 -23.10
N PRO A 776 30.09 9.47 -23.93
CA PRO A 776 29.69 8.07 -24.05
C PRO A 776 30.65 7.33 -25.00
N GLY A 777 31.26 6.26 -24.48
CA GLY A 777 32.02 5.30 -25.27
C GLY A 777 31.10 4.49 -26.18
N TYR A 778 31.20 4.75 -27.49
CA TYR A 778 30.58 3.93 -28.53
C TYR A 778 31.40 2.66 -28.78
N VAL A 779 30.77 1.50 -28.62
CA VAL A 779 31.26 0.22 -29.17
C VAL A 779 30.75 0.11 -30.61
N GLN A 780 31.69 0.13 -31.57
CA GLN A 780 31.42 -0.11 -32.99
C GLN A 780 31.16 -1.60 -33.25
N PHE A 781 30.04 -1.93 -33.88
CA PHE A 781 29.92 -3.13 -34.72
C PHE A 781 29.61 -2.71 -36.17
N GLY A 782 30.30 -3.38 -37.09
CA GLY A 782 30.59 -2.92 -38.44
C GLY A 782 29.43 -2.99 -39.43
N GLY A 783 29.62 -2.23 -40.51
CA GLY A 783 28.66 -2.00 -41.58
C GLY A 783 28.40 -3.18 -42.53
N GLY A 784 27.25 -3.09 -43.20
CA GLY A 784 26.84 -3.85 -44.37
C GLY A 784 25.56 -3.25 -44.96
N PRO A 785 25.36 -3.19 -46.29
CA PRO A 785 24.88 -1.97 -46.93
C PRO A 785 23.37 -1.87 -47.24
N VAL A 786 23.00 -0.59 -47.35
CA VAL A 786 21.79 0.08 -47.87
C VAL A 786 21.17 -0.57 -49.10
N VAL A 787 19.84 -0.73 -49.07
CA VAL A 787 18.97 -0.69 -50.26
C VAL A 787 17.84 0.30 -50.01
N SER A 788 17.75 1.31 -50.89
CA SER A 788 16.75 2.36 -50.92
C SER A 788 15.60 2.03 -51.89
N ALA A 789 14.35 2.21 -51.45
CA ALA A 789 13.16 2.61 -52.24
C ALA A 789 12.02 2.75 -51.22
N GLY A 790 11.40 3.91 -51.00
CA GLY A 790 10.50 4.62 -51.91
C GLY A 790 9.15 4.83 -51.17
N PRO A 791 8.35 5.86 -51.50
CA PRO A 791 7.64 6.66 -50.50
C PRO A 791 6.11 6.48 -50.44
N GLY A 792 5.54 6.89 -49.30
CA GLY A 792 4.18 7.43 -49.23
C GLY A 792 3.19 6.61 -48.41
N PHE A 793 2.61 7.19 -47.35
CA PHE A 793 1.23 7.68 -47.32
C PHE A 793 0.91 8.27 -45.93
N GLY A 794 0.12 9.34 -45.91
CA GLY A 794 -0.16 10.16 -44.75
C GLY A 794 -1.03 9.47 -43.68
N GLY A 795 -0.66 9.68 -42.42
CA GLY A 795 -1.47 9.33 -41.26
C GLY A 795 -2.26 10.53 -40.76
N GLY A 796 -3.58 10.46 -40.90
CA GLY A 796 -4.52 11.33 -40.18
C GLY A 796 -4.53 10.97 -38.70
N ARG A 797 -4.51 12.00 -37.83
CA ARG A 797 -4.72 11.86 -36.39
C ARG A 797 -6.19 11.51 -36.13
N ALA A 798 -6.43 10.30 -35.64
CA ALA A 798 -7.63 9.97 -34.88
C ALA A 798 -7.32 10.19 -33.40
N GLY A 799 -8.10 11.03 -32.72
CA GLY A 799 -8.14 11.09 -31.26
C GLY A 799 -8.87 9.86 -30.70
N PRO A 800 -8.61 9.48 -29.44
CA PRO A 800 -9.28 8.35 -28.82
C PRO A 800 -10.75 8.68 -28.55
N ALA A 801 -11.64 7.77 -28.94
CA ALA A 801 -13.05 7.76 -28.61
C ALA A 801 -13.26 6.85 -27.39
N PHE A 802 -13.93 7.38 -26.38
CA PHE A 802 -14.80 6.64 -25.47
C PHE A 802 -16.24 6.82 -25.95
#